data_AF-A0A950GUZ5-F1
#
_entry.id   AF-A0A950GUZ5-F1
#
_cell.length_a   1.000
_cell.length_b   1.000
_cell.length_c   1.000
_cell.angle_alpha   90.00
_cell.angle_beta   90.00
_cell.angle_gamma   90.00
#
_symmetry.space_group_name_H-M   'P 1'
#
loop_
_entity.id
_entity.type
_entity.pdbx_description
1 polymer ?
#
loop_
_entity_poly.entity_id
_entity_poly.type
_entity_poly.pdbx_seq_one_letter_code
_entity_poly.pdbx_strand_id
1 'polypeptide(L)'
;MKRAKSAGRPHPRRKRKASVSGKGKARKITASVDADNNVAAPSATQPLAHGEEVAREPAQTSRKSLAAPPPRATYRLQFQKDFTFADGEAIVPYLAKLGISHVYASPIHKARPGSLHGYDVVDHTVINPELGGEEGFLRFSDVLRKHGLGLILDIVPNHVGIGAENEWWQSVLEWGELSRHAQAFDIDWERLGANHKLVVPFLGNRYGVALENGELVLSFDAARGSFSVTHFEQTFPLCPPSYPIILDRALAALEETAPPPDILAISERLRLMGEETLAERRSGFPADAELLKQELARAVAGSAPLAQAIERAVTLINGTVGVPESFGTLHRLLEAQSYRLAHWRVAASDINYRRFFDINDLAGLRIEDAEVFERVHQTVFRFIREGRIQGLRIDHIDGLADPENYLNRLQDAIGPGFFILVEKILEWGEALEDWPIAGTTGYDVLNLIDGVLTDKETGRTLERLYRKVTELEGSYASLLRQAKSQVLEGGFASELEALVSDLKRIADADRRTRDYTAIAIREALREIIARFPVYRSYIGEGGLSPQDRRLIETTVASAKRHSALPDRSVHEFIASALIESFETQIPGAPDIELVRRFRRRFQQLTGPVMAKGLEDTLFYRYVPLLARNEVGGDPGQFGITPAEFHTANARRVRDWPSTMIATATHDTKRGEDARGRLSAISQLPEDWAEAFRLWRKLVKPHLELIDGAEAPDANDQLILLQSLLGAWPFELLGGKGEARVLTSLRTRMEAFLVKALREAKRKTSWVNPDEAYEAAATGLLRKVLEPDSRFLRDFAPFARRLASLGMHASLSRTVLKCTLPGFPDVYQGTELWDLSLVDPDNRRPVDYDIRARALNRREDVNDLLASWPDGRIKQHVLASILRDRARSPALYAEGDYHALQAEGVKSRHVLGFRRSHGGEQLVVVVSRLLGELLGADELPSARSWVDLALPLPSGTWHDVITGRTLVGDGKAISIGETLATLPVAVLRAAQGRSASRRSL
;
A
#
# COMPACT_ATOMS: atom_id res chain seq x y z
N MET A 1 81.11 11.86 1.77
CA MET A 1 82.30 11.21 1.15
C MET A 1 81.98 10.82 -0.30
N LYS A 2 82.89 10.10 -0.99
CA LYS A 2 82.88 9.68 -2.43
C LYS A 2 81.47 9.26 -2.94
N ARG A 3 80.96 9.68 -4.12
CA ARG A 3 81.37 9.38 -5.53
C ARG A 3 81.32 7.87 -5.87
N ALA A 4 80.82 7.38 -7.02
CA ALA A 4 80.12 7.95 -8.20
C ALA A 4 79.38 6.77 -8.94
N LYS A 5 79.06 6.64 -10.26
CA LYS A 5 79.39 7.34 -11.53
C LYS A 5 78.52 6.81 -12.72
N SER A 6 77.99 7.68 -13.60
CA SER A 6 77.63 7.43 -15.06
C SER A 6 76.61 6.32 -15.44
N ALA A 7 75.94 6.27 -16.61
CA ALA A 7 75.68 7.17 -17.78
C ALA A 7 74.41 6.61 -18.52
N GLY A 8 73.80 7.22 -19.56
CA GLY A 8 74.15 8.39 -20.37
C GLY A 8 72.99 8.93 -21.24
N ARG A 9 73.31 9.81 -22.20
CA ARG A 9 72.41 10.58 -23.12
C ARG A 9 72.45 9.97 -24.55
N PRO A 10 71.60 10.34 -25.55
CA PRO A 10 71.09 11.71 -25.76
C PRO A 10 69.71 11.98 -26.44
N HIS A 11 69.23 13.20 -26.16
CA HIS A 11 68.48 14.14 -27.03
C HIS A 11 69.00 14.22 -28.51
N PRO A 12 68.27 14.77 -29.52
CA PRO A 12 67.93 16.22 -29.49
C PRO A 12 66.83 16.85 -30.41
N ARG A 13 66.24 17.97 -29.91
CA ARG A 13 65.85 19.21 -30.66
C ARG A 13 64.64 19.08 -31.64
N ARG A 14 63.89 20.11 -32.09
CA ARG A 14 63.81 21.61 -31.96
C ARG A 14 62.40 22.04 -32.53
N LYS A 15 61.81 23.26 -32.50
CA LYS A 15 62.21 24.66 -32.17
C LYS A 15 60.94 25.58 -32.11
N ARG A 16 60.82 26.50 -31.11
CA ARG A 16 60.18 27.87 -31.15
C ARG A 16 58.71 27.99 -31.66
N LYS A 17 57.95 29.09 -31.61
CA LYS A 17 57.91 30.48 -31.03
C LYS A 17 56.38 30.81 -30.88
N ALA A 18 55.80 31.83 -30.24
CA ALA A 18 56.08 32.96 -29.33
C ALA A 18 54.74 33.20 -28.56
N SER A 19 54.60 33.67 -27.32
CA SER A 19 55.31 34.61 -26.42
C SER A 19 54.89 36.10 -26.52
N VAL A 20 54.23 36.59 -25.45
CA VAL A 20 54.16 38.00 -24.95
C VAL A 20 53.17 38.95 -25.67
N SER A 21 52.30 39.74 -25.00
CA SER A 21 51.81 39.74 -23.59
C SER A 21 50.61 40.70 -23.39
N GLY A 22 49.81 40.52 -22.32
CA GLY A 22 48.85 41.50 -21.80
C GLY A 22 48.60 41.28 -20.31
N LYS A 23 48.63 42.32 -19.46
CA LYS A 23 48.68 42.19 -17.99
C LYS A 23 47.32 42.47 -17.33
N GLY A 24 46.93 41.62 -16.37
CA GLY A 24 45.92 41.90 -15.34
C GLY A 24 46.33 41.19 -14.04
N LYS A 25 46.19 41.84 -12.87
CA LYS A 25 46.71 41.32 -11.59
C LYS A 25 45.62 40.66 -10.72
N ALA A 26 45.94 39.43 -10.32
CA ALA A 26 45.39 38.61 -9.23
C ALA A 26 44.58 39.29 -8.10
N ARG A 27 43.51 38.61 -7.69
CA ARG A 27 43.20 38.35 -6.27
C ARG A 27 43.19 36.84 -6.04
N LYS A 28 43.58 36.40 -4.83
CA LYS A 28 43.50 34.99 -4.41
C LYS A 28 42.04 34.62 -4.12
N ILE A 29 41.62 33.41 -4.49
CA ILE A 29 40.49 32.71 -3.89
C ILE A 29 41.00 31.32 -3.50
N THR A 30 40.68 30.89 -2.28
CA THR A 30 40.96 29.53 -1.77
C THR A 30 39.90 28.57 -2.29
N ALA A 31 40.33 27.43 -2.84
CA ALA A 31 39.39 26.40 -3.26
C ALA A 31 38.83 25.67 -2.02
N SER A 32 37.51 25.72 -1.83
CA SER A 32 36.75 24.64 -1.21
C SER A 32 36.25 23.70 -2.31
N VAL A 33 36.04 22.43 -1.96
CA VAL A 33 35.53 21.41 -2.89
C VAL A 33 34.13 21.02 -2.45
N ASP A 34 33.13 21.55 -3.14
CA ASP A 34 31.76 21.11 -3.07
C ASP A 34 31.37 20.58 -4.45
N ALA A 35 30.81 19.38 -4.50
CA ALA A 35 30.36 18.72 -5.73
C ALA A 35 28.85 18.45 -5.62
N ASP A 36 28.06 19.11 -6.47
CA ASP A 36 26.60 19.05 -6.45
C ASP A 36 26.06 17.63 -6.72
N ASN A 37 25.70 16.92 -5.66
CA ASN A 37 25.01 15.63 -5.72
C ASN A 37 23.50 15.83 -5.84
N ASN A 38 23.00 16.02 -7.06
CA ASN A 38 21.58 16.14 -7.33
C ASN A 38 21.11 15.09 -8.36
N VAL A 39 20.61 13.96 -7.85
CA VAL A 39 19.95 12.91 -8.65
C VAL A 39 18.49 12.83 -8.19
N ALA A 40 17.66 13.67 -8.80
CA ALA A 40 16.21 13.53 -8.81
C ALA A 40 15.77 12.80 -10.10
N ALA A 41 14.46 12.60 -10.25
CA ALA A 41 13.84 12.38 -11.57
C ALA A 41 14.31 13.46 -12.57
N PRO A 42 14.36 13.18 -13.89
CA PRO A 42 14.99 14.07 -14.88
C PRO A 42 14.45 15.49 -14.78
N SER A 43 15.34 16.44 -14.46
CA SER A 43 14.98 17.82 -14.14
C SER A 43 14.45 18.55 -15.38
N ALA A 44 13.12 18.58 -15.51
CA ALA A 44 12.38 19.32 -16.53
C ALA A 44 12.42 20.84 -16.30
N THR A 45 13.64 21.40 -16.21
CA THR A 45 13.93 22.81 -15.99
C THR A 45 14.78 23.36 -17.13
N GLN A 46 14.19 23.36 -18.32
CA GLN A 46 14.49 24.36 -19.34
C GLN A 46 13.20 25.17 -19.59
N PRO A 47 13.29 26.48 -19.90
CA PRO A 47 12.11 27.24 -20.29
C PRO A 47 11.58 26.70 -21.62
N LEU A 48 10.27 26.46 -21.70
CA LEU A 48 9.61 26.28 -22.99
C LEU A 48 9.75 27.60 -23.76
N ALA A 49 10.59 27.61 -24.80
CA ALA A 49 10.75 28.77 -25.65
C ALA A 49 9.43 29.07 -26.36
N HIS A 50 9.06 30.35 -26.43
CA HIS A 50 7.90 30.78 -27.22
C HIS A 50 8.14 30.42 -28.70
N GLY A 51 7.33 29.50 -29.21
CA GLY A 51 7.31 29.03 -30.60
C GLY A 51 5.87 28.82 -31.03
N GLU A 52 5.53 29.38 -32.18
CA GLU A 52 4.19 29.72 -32.69
C GLU A 52 3.14 28.58 -32.65
N GLU A 53 1.87 28.97 -32.51
CA GLU A 53 0.72 28.06 -32.55
C GLU A 53 0.57 27.41 -33.93
N VAL A 54 0.93 26.13 -34.04
CA VAL A 54 0.42 25.26 -35.11
C VAL A 54 -0.72 24.43 -34.53
N ALA A 55 -1.95 24.87 -34.79
CA ALA A 55 -3.16 24.18 -34.35
C ALA A 55 -3.23 22.77 -34.95
N ARG A 56 -2.85 21.77 -34.16
CA ARG A 56 -3.21 20.37 -34.40
C ARG A 56 -4.49 20.09 -33.63
N GLU A 57 -5.51 19.61 -34.33
CA GLU A 57 -6.73 19.10 -33.68
C GLU A 57 -6.35 17.98 -32.68
N PRO A 58 -6.93 17.97 -31.47
CA PRO A 58 -6.68 16.89 -30.52
C PRO A 58 -7.27 15.61 -31.08
N ALA A 59 -6.42 14.68 -31.50
CA ALA A 59 -6.84 13.34 -31.88
C ALA A 59 -7.62 12.72 -30.72
N GLN A 60 -8.92 12.47 -30.92
CA GLN A 60 -9.77 11.80 -29.95
C GLN A 60 -9.37 10.32 -29.87
N THR A 61 -8.38 10.02 -29.04
CA THR A 61 -8.13 8.66 -28.55
C THR A 61 -9.37 8.21 -27.79
N SER A 62 -10.22 7.41 -28.44
CA SER A 62 -11.49 6.93 -27.89
C SER A 62 -11.25 5.87 -26.82
N ARG A 63 -10.80 6.30 -25.63
CA ARG A 63 -10.78 5.47 -24.43
C ARG A 63 -12.17 4.85 -24.25
N LYS A 64 -12.19 3.53 -24.04
CA LYS A 64 -13.41 2.69 -24.08
C LYS A 64 -14.47 3.29 -23.15
N SER A 65 -15.61 3.69 -23.72
CA SER A 65 -16.72 4.26 -22.96
C SER A 65 -17.23 3.25 -21.92
N LEU A 66 -17.44 3.70 -20.69
CA LEU A 66 -18.06 2.86 -19.65
C LEU A 66 -19.47 2.42 -20.10
N ALA A 67 -19.80 1.15 -19.83
CA ALA A 67 -21.09 0.55 -20.15
C ALA A 67 -22.24 1.08 -19.28
N ALA A 68 -21.91 1.71 -18.16
CA ALA A 68 -22.83 2.40 -17.26
C ALA A 68 -22.20 3.71 -16.75
N PRO A 69 -23.00 4.71 -16.33
CA PRO A 69 -22.47 5.93 -15.74
C PRO A 69 -21.61 5.66 -14.50
N PRO A 70 -20.49 6.38 -14.29
CA PRO A 70 -19.61 6.17 -13.15
C PRO A 70 -20.31 6.51 -11.81
N PRO A 71 -19.81 5.98 -10.67
CA PRO A 71 -20.28 6.35 -9.35
C PRO A 71 -20.32 7.87 -9.14
N ARG A 72 -21.42 8.39 -8.57
CA ARG A 72 -21.48 9.81 -8.19
C ARG A 72 -20.64 10.09 -6.95
N ALA A 73 -20.59 9.13 -6.04
CA ALA A 73 -19.82 9.07 -4.80
C ALA A 73 -19.87 7.64 -4.22
N THR A 74 -18.77 7.20 -3.60
CA THR A 74 -18.64 5.91 -2.90
C THR A 74 -18.51 6.09 -1.39
N TYR A 75 -18.83 5.04 -0.63
CA TYR A 75 -18.56 4.95 0.81
C TYR A 75 -17.90 3.60 1.11
N ARG A 76 -16.66 3.59 1.60
CA ARG A 76 -15.92 2.36 1.90
C ARG A 76 -16.34 1.78 3.25
N LEU A 77 -16.83 0.54 3.25
CA LEU A 77 -17.14 -0.25 4.44
C LEU A 77 -16.11 -1.37 4.63
N GLN A 78 -15.62 -1.52 5.85
CA GLN A 78 -14.79 -2.64 6.32
C GLN A 78 -15.70 -3.68 6.99
N PHE A 79 -16.09 -4.70 6.25
CA PHE A 79 -16.84 -5.84 6.79
C PHE A 79 -15.93 -6.77 7.58
N GLN A 80 -16.32 -7.09 8.81
CA GLN A 80 -15.64 -8.00 9.73
C GLN A 80 -16.65 -8.53 10.76
N LYS A 81 -16.27 -9.48 11.63
CA LYS A 81 -17.21 -10.11 12.58
C LYS A 81 -17.99 -9.15 13.49
N ASP A 82 -17.44 -8.00 13.86
CA ASP A 82 -18.10 -6.97 14.69
C ASP A 82 -18.74 -5.85 13.84
N PHE A 83 -18.77 -5.99 12.51
CA PHE A 83 -19.52 -5.15 11.57
C PHE A 83 -19.88 -5.97 10.31
N THR A 84 -20.99 -6.68 10.37
CA THR A 84 -21.43 -7.70 9.41
C THR A 84 -22.27 -7.12 8.26
N PHE A 85 -22.75 -7.97 7.34
CA PHE A 85 -23.72 -7.53 6.33
C PHE A 85 -25.04 -7.02 6.93
N ALA A 86 -25.44 -7.48 8.14
CA ALA A 86 -26.63 -6.98 8.82
C ALA A 86 -26.42 -5.55 9.39
N ASP A 87 -25.22 -5.26 9.88
CA ASP A 87 -24.85 -3.91 10.35
C ASP A 87 -24.71 -2.95 9.16
N GLY A 88 -24.17 -3.44 8.03
CA GLY A 88 -24.19 -2.75 6.74
C GLY A 88 -25.61 -2.46 6.25
N GLU A 89 -26.54 -3.42 6.37
CA GLU A 89 -27.95 -3.28 6.00
C GLU A 89 -28.63 -2.14 6.79
N ALA A 90 -28.40 -2.11 8.11
CA ALA A 90 -28.99 -1.12 9.02
C ALA A 90 -28.60 0.34 8.67
N ILE A 91 -27.40 0.56 8.10
CA ILE A 91 -26.92 1.91 7.76
C ILE A 91 -27.25 2.38 6.33
N VAL A 92 -27.77 1.50 5.45
CA VAL A 92 -28.12 1.89 4.07
C VAL A 92 -29.03 3.14 3.98
N PRO A 93 -30.08 3.30 4.82
CA PRO A 93 -30.91 4.51 4.79
C PRO A 93 -30.14 5.79 5.15
N TYR A 94 -29.11 5.69 6.01
CA TYR A 94 -28.22 6.80 6.35
C TYR A 94 -27.30 7.16 5.17
N LEU A 95 -26.66 6.16 4.54
CA LEU A 95 -25.78 6.36 3.38
C LEU A 95 -26.54 6.99 2.19
N ALA A 96 -27.77 6.52 1.94
CA ALA A 96 -28.66 7.10 0.93
C ALA A 96 -28.99 8.57 1.24
N LYS A 97 -29.26 8.92 2.50
CA LYS A 97 -29.52 10.31 2.92
C LYS A 97 -28.28 11.20 2.86
N LEU A 98 -27.09 10.66 3.08
CA LEU A 98 -25.81 11.36 2.96
C LEU A 98 -25.52 11.77 1.50
N GLY A 99 -26.08 11.04 0.53
CA GLY A 99 -25.94 11.27 -0.91
C GLY A 99 -24.99 10.30 -1.60
N ILE A 100 -24.61 9.22 -0.93
CA ILE A 100 -23.80 8.13 -1.49
C ILE A 100 -24.57 7.44 -2.63
N SER A 101 -23.86 7.00 -3.67
CA SER A 101 -24.44 6.26 -4.80
C SER A 101 -24.05 4.79 -4.83
N HIS A 102 -22.89 4.45 -4.26
CA HIS A 102 -22.38 3.08 -4.22
C HIS A 102 -21.75 2.82 -2.85
N VAL A 103 -22.03 1.66 -2.26
CA VAL A 103 -21.11 1.11 -1.25
C VAL A 103 -19.88 0.59 -1.97
N TYR A 104 -18.72 0.83 -1.38
CA TYR A 104 -17.47 0.17 -1.73
C TYR A 104 -17.19 -0.82 -0.59
N ALA A 105 -17.39 -2.12 -0.84
CA ALA A 105 -17.20 -3.15 0.19
C ALA A 105 -15.74 -3.64 0.20
N SER A 106 -15.22 -3.95 1.38
CA SER A 106 -14.03 -4.80 1.55
C SER A 106 -14.27 -6.22 1.00
N PRO A 107 -13.22 -7.07 0.87
CA PRO A 107 -13.38 -8.43 0.40
C PRO A 107 -14.40 -9.23 1.21
N ILE A 108 -15.28 -9.97 0.52
CA ILE A 108 -16.42 -10.70 1.10
C ILE A 108 -16.26 -12.23 1.10
N HIS A 109 -15.24 -12.74 0.40
CA HIS A 109 -14.97 -14.18 0.34
C HIS A 109 -14.48 -14.72 1.69
N LYS A 110 -14.62 -16.03 1.93
CA LYS A 110 -14.16 -16.69 3.14
C LYS A 110 -12.66 -16.43 3.32
N ALA A 111 -12.32 -15.67 4.35
CA ALA A 111 -10.96 -15.41 4.81
C ALA A 111 -10.59 -16.32 5.99
N ARG A 112 -9.43 -16.11 6.60
CA ARG A 112 -9.04 -16.82 7.83
C ARG A 112 -10.01 -16.48 8.97
N PRO A 113 -10.29 -17.42 9.90
CA PRO A 113 -11.19 -17.17 11.02
C PRO A 113 -10.78 -15.94 11.85
N GLY A 114 -11.73 -15.08 12.18
CA GLY A 114 -11.50 -13.84 12.92
C GLY A 114 -10.79 -12.72 12.15
N SER A 115 -10.60 -12.84 10.84
CA SER A 115 -10.00 -11.78 10.01
C SER A 115 -10.76 -10.46 10.11
N LEU A 116 -10.01 -9.37 10.35
CA LEU A 116 -10.55 -8.02 10.49
C LEU A 116 -10.55 -7.23 9.16
N HIS A 117 -10.24 -7.89 8.03
CA HIS A 117 -10.04 -7.22 6.75
C HIS A 117 -10.36 -8.02 5.48
N GLY A 118 -10.37 -9.35 5.52
CA GLY A 118 -10.75 -10.21 4.39
C GLY A 118 -9.71 -10.41 3.28
N TYR A 119 -8.57 -9.69 3.27
CA TYR A 119 -7.52 -9.87 2.24
C TYR A 119 -6.84 -11.25 2.25
N ASP A 120 -6.78 -11.86 3.42
CA ASP A 120 -6.35 -13.22 3.69
C ASP A 120 -7.42 -14.26 3.27
N VAL A 121 -7.89 -14.19 2.03
CA VAL A 121 -8.89 -15.09 1.43
C VAL A 121 -8.37 -16.52 1.43
N VAL A 122 -9.18 -17.48 1.87
CA VAL A 122 -8.84 -18.92 1.90
C VAL A 122 -9.73 -19.77 1.00
N ASP A 123 -10.87 -19.22 0.55
CA ASP A 123 -11.76 -19.81 -0.45
C ASP A 123 -12.56 -18.72 -1.18
N HIS A 124 -12.30 -18.54 -2.47
CA HIS A 124 -13.02 -17.60 -3.35
C HIS A 124 -14.43 -18.08 -3.75
N THR A 125 -14.77 -19.34 -3.44
CA THR A 125 -16.04 -19.96 -3.83
C THR A 125 -17.13 -19.83 -2.78
N VAL A 126 -16.77 -19.40 -1.58
CA VAL A 126 -17.67 -19.23 -0.42
C VAL A 126 -17.62 -17.78 0.08
N ILE A 127 -18.78 -17.22 0.41
CA ILE A 127 -18.91 -15.91 1.06
C ILE A 127 -18.78 -16.09 2.57
N ASN A 128 -18.00 -15.22 3.21
CA ASN A 128 -17.51 -15.43 4.56
C ASN A 128 -18.66 -15.63 5.58
N PRO A 129 -18.75 -16.80 6.25
CA PRO A 129 -19.77 -17.06 7.27
C PRO A 129 -19.78 -16.04 8.41
N GLU A 130 -18.62 -15.50 8.82
CA GLU A 130 -18.53 -14.50 9.89
C GLU A 130 -19.19 -13.15 9.54
N LEU A 131 -19.41 -12.88 8.25
CA LEU A 131 -20.11 -11.68 7.78
C LEU A 131 -21.63 -11.90 7.65
N GLY A 132 -22.11 -13.14 7.86
CA GLY A 132 -23.47 -13.58 7.57
C GLY A 132 -23.63 -14.42 6.29
N GLY A 133 -22.51 -14.80 5.65
CA GLY A 133 -22.49 -15.67 4.47
C GLY A 133 -23.20 -15.09 3.25
N GLU A 134 -23.48 -15.95 2.26
CA GLU A 134 -24.15 -15.53 1.03
C GLU A 134 -25.59 -15.02 1.27
N GLU A 135 -26.34 -15.59 2.22
CA GLU A 135 -27.69 -15.10 2.50
C GLU A 135 -27.67 -13.67 3.08
N GLY A 136 -26.71 -13.36 3.95
CA GLY A 136 -26.48 -12.01 4.46
C GLY A 136 -26.11 -11.01 3.36
N PHE A 137 -25.20 -11.41 2.47
CA PHE A 137 -24.85 -10.63 1.27
C PHE A 137 -26.07 -10.41 0.36
N LEU A 138 -26.88 -11.45 0.19
CA LEU A 138 -28.20 -11.48 -0.44
C LEU A 138 -29.07 -10.29 -0.01
N ARG A 139 -29.42 -10.28 1.29
CA ARG A 139 -30.30 -9.28 1.92
C ARG A 139 -29.70 -7.88 1.87
N PHE A 140 -28.42 -7.73 2.20
CA PHE A 140 -27.71 -6.45 2.13
C PHE A 140 -27.76 -5.84 0.71
N SER A 141 -27.48 -6.65 -0.32
CA SER A 141 -27.56 -6.23 -1.72
C SER A 141 -28.99 -5.83 -2.13
N ASP A 142 -30.03 -6.55 -1.68
CA ASP A 142 -31.41 -6.15 -1.96
C ASP A 142 -31.82 -4.86 -1.25
N VAL A 143 -31.32 -4.58 -0.05
CA VAL A 143 -31.55 -3.30 0.64
C VAL A 143 -30.79 -2.14 -0.01
N LEU A 144 -29.56 -2.35 -0.51
CA LEU A 144 -28.87 -1.37 -1.36
C LEU A 144 -29.72 -1.01 -2.58
N ARG A 145 -30.18 -2.02 -3.34
CA ARG A 145 -31.00 -1.82 -4.55
C ARG A 145 -32.33 -1.12 -4.23
N LYS A 146 -32.99 -1.49 -3.13
CA LYS A 146 -34.22 -0.83 -2.61
C LYS A 146 -34.04 0.66 -2.32
N HIS A 147 -32.83 1.08 -1.92
CA HIS A 147 -32.50 2.49 -1.67
C HIS A 147 -31.83 3.20 -2.86
N GLY A 148 -31.66 2.51 -4.01
CA GLY A 148 -31.03 3.06 -5.21
C GLY A 148 -29.50 3.20 -5.10
N LEU A 149 -28.86 2.41 -4.24
CA LEU A 149 -27.41 2.31 -4.14
C LEU A 149 -26.91 1.08 -4.92
N GLY A 150 -25.79 1.26 -5.62
CA GLY A 150 -25.02 0.15 -6.18
C GLY A 150 -23.95 -0.37 -5.22
N LEU A 151 -23.20 -1.37 -5.67
CA LEU A 151 -22.09 -1.98 -4.96
C LEU A 151 -20.84 -2.07 -5.85
N ILE A 152 -19.71 -1.58 -5.34
CA ILE A 152 -18.37 -1.88 -5.84
C ILE A 152 -17.75 -2.89 -4.87
N LEU A 153 -17.31 -4.03 -5.39
CA LEU A 153 -16.67 -5.06 -4.58
C LEU A 153 -15.15 -5.00 -4.73
N ASP A 154 -14.45 -5.05 -3.60
CA ASP A 154 -13.02 -5.30 -3.53
C ASP A 154 -12.70 -6.79 -3.73
N ILE A 155 -11.78 -7.11 -4.64
CA ILE A 155 -11.35 -8.47 -4.95
C ILE A 155 -9.83 -8.62 -4.96
N VAL A 156 -9.37 -9.80 -4.53
CA VAL A 156 -7.96 -10.09 -4.21
C VAL A 156 -7.42 -11.19 -5.14
N PRO A 157 -6.94 -10.85 -6.34
CA PRO A 157 -6.48 -11.85 -7.32
C PRO A 157 -5.03 -12.30 -7.11
N ASN A 158 -4.21 -11.52 -6.39
CA ASN A 158 -2.77 -11.75 -6.32
C ASN A 158 -2.37 -12.89 -5.38
N HIS A 159 -3.14 -13.15 -4.32
CA HIS A 159 -2.69 -13.94 -3.18
C HIS A 159 -3.86 -14.50 -2.35
N VAL A 160 -3.55 -15.51 -1.52
CA VAL A 160 -4.47 -16.15 -0.58
C VAL A 160 -3.82 -16.33 0.79
N GLY A 161 -4.63 -16.30 1.85
CA GLY A 161 -4.23 -16.70 3.20
C GLY A 161 -3.93 -18.20 3.26
N ILE A 162 -2.85 -18.57 3.95
CA ILE A 162 -2.45 -19.98 4.12
C ILE A 162 -2.58 -20.44 5.57
N GLY A 163 -3.01 -21.69 5.75
CA GLY A 163 -3.36 -22.28 7.03
C GLY A 163 -4.04 -23.65 6.86
N ALA A 164 -4.73 -24.14 7.88
CA ALA A 164 -5.53 -25.37 7.83
C ALA A 164 -6.87 -25.17 7.07
N GLU A 165 -7.31 -23.92 6.99
CA GLU A 165 -8.57 -23.46 6.43
C GLU A 165 -8.58 -23.28 4.89
N ASN A 166 -7.40 -23.37 4.26
CA ASN A 166 -7.17 -23.28 2.81
C ASN A 166 -6.87 -24.68 2.22
N GLU A 167 -7.86 -25.28 1.55
CA GLU A 167 -7.76 -26.63 1.01
C GLU A 167 -6.68 -26.79 -0.08
N TRP A 168 -6.42 -25.74 -0.87
CA TRP A 168 -5.42 -25.78 -1.93
C TRP A 168 -4.02 -25.85 -1.33
N TRP A 169 -3.75 -25.04 -0.30
CA TRP A 169 -2.49 -25.05 0.42
C TRP A 169 -2.27 -26.37 1.16
N GLN A 170 -3.30 -26.89 1.85
CA GLN A 170 -3.24 -28.20 2.51
C GLN A 170 -2.96 -29.34 1.52
N SER A 171 -3.57 -29.32 0.33
CA SER A 171 -3.27 -30.26 -0.75
C SER A 171 -1.82 -30.16 -1.25
N VAL A 172 -1.25 -28.95 -1.34
CA VAL A 172 0.17 -28.75 -1.72
C VAL A 172 1.13 -29.15 -0.60
N LEU A 173 0.77 -28.98 0.68
CA LEU A 173 1.53 -29.55 1.79
C LEU A 173 1.51 -31.09 1.75
N GLU A 174 0.36 -31.72 1.52
CA GLU A 174 0.28 -33.19 1.48
C GLU A 174 1.03 -33.78 0.27
N TRP A 175 0.92 -33.18 -0.92
CA TRP A 175 1.36 -33.81 -2.19
C TRP A 175 2.50 -33.12 -2.93
N GLY A 176 2.92 -31.92 -2.53
CA GLY A 176 3.98 -31.17 -3.21
C GLY A 176 3.65 -30.92 -4.69
N GLU A 177 4.61 -31.18 -5.57
CA GLU A 177 4.45 -31.13 -7.03
C GLU A 177 3.33 -32.04 -7.58
N LEU A 178 2.94 -33.11 -6.87
CA LEU A 178 1.83 -34.00 -7.27
C LEU A 178 0.44 -33.43 -6.93
N SER A 179 0.35 -32.33 -6.18
CA SER A 179 -0.92 -31.67 -5.89
C SER A 179 -1.50 -31.06 -7.17
N ARG A 180 -2.76 -31.36 -7.50
CA ARG A 180 -3.50 -30.66 -8.57
C ARG A 180 -3.50 -29.13 -8.41
N HIS A 181 -3.35 -28.66 -7.17
CA HIS A 181 -3.31 -27.23 -6.83
C HIS A 181 -1.89 -26.64 -6.84
N ALA A 182 -0.83 -27.43 -7.07
CA ALA A 182 0.56 -26.93 -7.06
C ALA A 182 0.80 -25.82 -8.10
N GLN A 183 0.16 -25.91 -9.27
CA GLN A 183 0.30 -24.92 -10.33
C GLN A 183 -0.40 -23.58 -10.03
N ALA A 184 -1.32 -23.56 -9.07
CA ALA A 184 -2.04 -22.34 -8.68
C ALA A 184 -1.16 -21.34 -7.90
N PHE A 185 -0.04 -21.80 -7.34
CA PHE A 185 0.91 -21.00 -6.56
C PHE A 185 2.22 -20.79 -7.34
N ASP A 186 2.89 -19.66 -7.11
CA ASP A 186 4.24 -19.40 -7.65
C ASP A 186 5.30 -19.98 -6.71
N ILE A 187 5.60 -21.27 -6.90
CA ILE A 187 6.56 -22.06 -6.10
C ILE A 187 7.80 -22.40 -6.94
N ASP A 188 8.97 -22.23 -6.33
CA ASP A 188 10.28 -22.54 -6.90
C ASP A 188 10.82 -23.85 -6.31
N TRP A 189 10.36 -24.98 -6.87
CA TRP A 189 10.73 -26.32 -6.40
C TRP A 189 12.22 -26.66 -6.63
N GLU A 190 12.81 -26.12 -7.71
CA GLU A 190 14.24 -26.25 -8.03
C GLU A 190 15.16 -25.42 -7.10
N ARG A 191 14.60 -24.62 -6.16
CA ARG A 191 15.38 -23.69 -5.35
C ARG A 191 16.44 -24.40 -4.50
N LEU A 192 17.67 -23.88 -4.53
CA LEU A 192 18.79 -24.40 -3.75
C LEU A 192 18.43 -24.43 -2.25
N GLY A 193 18.50 -25.61 -1.63
CA GLY A 193 18.13 -25.84 -0.23
C GLY A 193 16.64 -26.18 0.02
N ALA A 194 15.78 -26.06 -1.00
CA ALA A 194 14.39 -26.53 -0.95
C ALA A 194 14.28 -28.03 -1.28
N ASN A 195 15.13 -28.54 -2.17
CA ASN A 195 15.22 -29.97 -2.54
C ASN A 195 13.87 -30.58 -2.97
N HIS A 196 13.13 -29.91 -3.87
CA HIS A 196 11.77 -30.28 -4.28
C HIS A 196 10.72 -30.35 -3.15
N LYS A 197 11.00 -29.72 -2.00
CA LYS A 197 10.03 -29.50 -0.93
C LYS A 197 9.55 -28.04 -0.89
N LEU A 198 8.34 -27.84 -0.38
CA LEU A 198 7.85 -26.53 0.02
C LEU A 198 8.50 -26.11 1.35
N VAL A 199 9.19 -24.97 1.39
CA VAL A 199 9.82 -24.45 2.62
C VAL A 199 8.76 -23.73 3.46
N VAL A 200 8.55 -24.19 4.70
CA VAL A 200 7.44 -23.79 5.58
C VAL A 200 8.01 -23.15 6.87
N PRO A 201 8.26 -21.82 6.87
CA PRO A 201 8.97 -21.14 7.95
C PRO A 201 8.02 -20.67 9.07
N PHE A 202 7.44 -21.61 9.83
CA PHE A 202 6.50 -21.32 10.93
C PHE A 202 6.92 -21.84 12.31
N LEU A 203 8.10 -22.47 12.45
CA LEU A 203 8.57 -22.93 13.75
C LEU A 203 9.04 -21.75 14.61
N GLY A 204 8.62 -21.72 15.88
CA GLY A 204 9.01 -20.69 16.84
C GLY A 204 10.49 -20.76 17.23
N ASN A 205 11.10 -21.94 17.09
CA ASN A 205 12.49 -22.24 17.37
C ASN A 205 13.17 -22.94 16.19
N ARG A 206 14.46 -23.30 16.32
CA ARG A 206 15.18 -24.13 15.35
C ARG A 206 14.57 -25.53 15.30
N TYR A 207 14.47 -26.11 14.10
CA TYR A 207 13.83 -27.42 13.84
C TYR A 207 14.16 -28.51 14.89
N GLY A 208 15.45 -28.79 15.14
CA GLY A 208 15.86 -29.82 16.10
C GLY A 208 15.43 -29.52 17.54
N VAL A 209 15.44 -28.24 17.94
CA VAL A 209 15.01 -27.83 19.29
C VAL A 209 13.50 -27.96 19.42
N ALA A 210 12.73 -27.52 18.41
CA ALA A 210 11.28 -27.70 18.40
C ALA A 210 10.87 -29.18 18.42
N LEU A 211 11.59 -30.03 17.68
CA LEU A 211 11.42 -31.48 17.70
C LEU A 211 11.72 -32.06 19.09
N GLU A 212 12.91 -31.83 19.65
CA GLU A 212 13.37 -32.40 20.93
C GLU A 212 12.60 -31.88 22.15
N ASN A 213 12.01 -30.69 22.05
CA ASN A 213 11.07 -30.13 23.05
C ASN A 213 9.67 -30.77 22.98
N GLY A 214 9.34 -31.53 21.92
CA GLY A 214 7.98 -32.04 21.68
C GLY A 214 7.00 -30.98 21.17
N GLU A 215 7.48 -29.86 20.59
CA GLU A 215 6.64 -28.82 19.97
C GLU A 215 6.03 -29.29 18.64
N LEU A 216 6.51 -30.41 18.09
CA LEU A 216 5.99 -31.08 16.89
C LEU A 216 5.28 -32.38 17.30
N VAL A 217 3.95 -32.41 17.17
CA VAL A 217 3.13 -33.54 17.65
C VAL A 217 2.40 -34.22 16.49
N LEU A 218 2.76 -35.47 16.19
CA LEU A 218 2.02 -36.36 15.31
C LEU A 218 0.67 -36.72 15.96
N SER A 219 -0.37 -36.74 15.13
CA SER A 219 -1.76 -37.03 15.47
C SER A 219 -2.42 -37.87 14.36
N PHE A 220 -3.52 -38.53 14.69
CA PHE A 220 -4.33 -39.31 13.76
C PHE A 220 -5.80 -38.91 13.86
N ASP A 221 -6.39 -38.49 12.75
CA ASP A 221 -7.83 -38.28 12.62
C ASP A 221 -8.48 -39.62 12.22
N ALA A 222 -9.12 -40.29 13.17
CA ALA A 222 -9.79 -41.57 12.94
C ALA A 222 -11.08 -41.46 12.10
N ALA A 223 -11.67 -40.27 11.96
CA ALA A 223 -12.86 -40.04 11.12
C ALA A 223 -12.47 -39.84 9.65
N ARG A 224 -11.29 -39.23 9.40
CA ARG A 224 -10.72 -39.06 8.05
C ARG A 224 -9.78 -40.17 7.62
N GLY A 225 -9.19 -40.91 8.56
CA GLY A 225 -8.15 -41.91 8.27
C GLY A 225 -6.82 -41.27 7.86
N SER A 226 -6.52 -40.08 8.38
CA SER A 226 -5.38 -39.26 7.98
C SER A 226 -4.47 -38.91 9.16
N PHE A 227 -3.16 -38.83 8.91
CA PHE A 227 -2.18 -38.36 9.90
C PHE A 227 -1.76 -36.91 9.65
N SER A 228 -1.47 -36.18 10.73
CA SER A 228 -0.99 -34.80 10.69
C SER A 228 0.00 -34.50 11.81
N VAL A 229 0.95 -33.60 11.58
CA VAL A 229 1.79 -33.00 12.64
C VAL A 229 1.28 -31.61 12.96
N THR A 230 1.06 -31.33 14.24
CA THR A 230 0.69 -30.00 14.75
C THR A 230 1.88 -29.30 15.41
N HIS A 231 1.93 -27.97 15.28
CA HIS A 231 2.86 -27.07 15.97
C HIS A 231 2.08 -25.87 16.50
N PHE A 232 1.75 -25.89 17.80
CA PHE A 232 0.72 -25.04 18.41
C PHE A 232 -0.59 -25.12 17.60
N GLU A 233 -1.07 -24.02 17.05
CA GLU A 233 -2.32 -23.93 16.27
C GLU A 233 -2.15 -24.38 14.81
N GLN A 234 -0.91 -24.49 14.31
CA GLN A 234 -0.65 -24.86 12.91
C GLN A 234 -0.71 -26.37 12.71
N THR A 235 -1.36 -26.81 11.61
CA THR A 235 -1.52 -28.23 11.26
C THR A 235 -0.94 -28.51 9.88
N PHE A 236 -0.11 -29.55 9.78
CA PHE A 236 0.54 -29.99 8.56
C PHE A 236 0.16 -31.46 8.24
N PRO A 237 -0.45 -31.75 7.09
CA PRO A 237 -0.90 -33.09 6.74
C PRO A 237 0.27 -33.98 6.32
N LEU A 238 0.20 -35.28 6.56
CA LEU A 238 1.22 -36.23 6.11
C LEU A 238 0.85 -36.84 4.75
N CYS A 239 1.82 -36.83 3.84
CA CYS A 239 1.77 -37.50 2.55
C CYS A 239 1.47 -39.01 2.75
N PRO A 240 0.35 -39.57 2.24
CA PRO A 240 -0.07 -40.94 2.52
C PRO A 240 0.95 -42.06 2.22
N PRO A 241 1.81 -41.98 1.19
CA PRO A 241 2.92 -42.93 1.00
C PRO A 241 3.89 -43.05 2.18
N SER A 242 3.90 -42.09 3.12
CA SER A 242 4.67 -42.17 4.37
C SER A 242 3.96 -42.90 5.52
N TYR A 243 2.66 -43.18 5.42
CA TYR A 243 1.87 -43.84 6.46
C TYR A 243 2.37 -45.25 6.86
N PRO A 244 2.97 -46.09 5.99
CA PRO A 244 3.57 -47.37 6.41
C PRO A 244 4.57 -47.24 7.57
N ILE A 245 5.28 -46.11 7.70
CA ILE A 245 6.16 -45.83 8.84
C ILE A 245 5.41 -45.90 10.18
N ILE A 246 4.12 -45.56 10.19
CA ILE A 246 3.23 -45.58 11.35
C ILE A 246 2.44 -46.89 11.40
N LEU A 247 1.82 -47.30 10.29
CA LEU A 247 0.96 -48.48 10.20
C LEU A 247 1.72 -49.78 10.51
N ASP A 248 2.94 -49.95 9.99
CA ASP A 248 3.73 -51.16 10.23
C ASP A 248 4.14 -51.28 11.72
N ARG A 249 4.26 -50.14 12.43
CA ARG A 249 4.46 -50.10 13.90
C ARG A 249 3.19 -50.42 14.67
N ALA A 250 2.03 -49.93 14.22
CA ALA A 250 0.74 -50.26 14.81
C ALA A 250 0.43 -51.75 14.65
N LEU A 251 0.65 -52.32 13.46
CA LEU A 251 0.51 -53.76 13.20
C LEU A 251 1.44 -54.61 14.08
N ALA A 252 2.70 -54.19 14.26
CA ALA A 252 3.64 -54.86 15.17
C ALA A 252 3.30 -54.69 16.68
N ALA A 253 2.35 -53.81 17.01
CA ALA A 253 1.86 -53.55 18.37
C ALA A 253 0.44 -54.08 18.62
N LEU A 254 -0.08 -54.94 17.73
CA LEU A 254 -1.29 -55.74 17.94
C LEU A 254 -0.92 -57.08 18.58
N GLU A 255 -1.69 -57.49 19.60
CA GLU A 255 -1.54 -58.81 20.26
C GLU A 255 -2.35 -59.92 19.55
N GLU A 256 -2.57 -59.76 18.24
CA GLU A 256 -3.35 -60.67 17.40
C GLU A 256 -2.44 -61.69 16.68
N THR A 257 -2.92 -62.91 16.44
CA THR A 257 -2.12 -63.99 15.82
C THR A 257 -1.81 -63.78 14.33
N ALA A 258 -2.47 -62.81 13.69
CA ALA A 258 -2.19 -62.35 12.34
C ALA A 258 -2.65 -60.88 12.20
N PRO A 259 -1.96 -60.03 11.43
CA PRO A 259 -2.38 -58.64 11.22
C PRO A 259 -3.69 -58.56 10.41
N PRO A 260 -4.56 -57.56 10.67
CA PRO A 260 -5.75 -57.32 9.87
C PRO A 260 -5.44 -57.17 8.37
N PRO A 261 -6.01 -58.01 7.49
CA PRO A 261 -5.59 -58.10 6.09
C PRO A 261 -5.84 -56.80 5.31
N ASP A 262 -6.91 -56.07 5.64
CA ASP A 262 -7.26 -54.80 5.00
C ASP A 262 -6.22 -53.71 5.30
N ILE A 263 -5.72 -53.65 6.54
CA ILE A 263 -4.68 -52.69 6.95
C ILE A 263 -3.33 -53.04 6.33
N LEU A 264 -3.00 -54.33 6.25
CA LEU A 264 -1.82 -54.79 5.53
C LEU A 264 -1.91 -54.40 4.05
N ALA A 265 -3.05 -54.62 3.39
CA ALA A 265 -3.27 -54.24 2.00
C ALA A 265 -3.19 -52.71 1.78
N ILE A 266 -3.68 -51.90 2.74
CA ILE A 266 -3.51 -50.44 2.73
C ILE A 266 -2.03 -50.04 2.85
N SER A 267 -1.29 -50.63 3.79
CA SER A 267 0.14 -50.32 4.00
C SER A 267 0.98 -50.70 2.77
N GLU A 268 0.77 -51.89 2.20
CA GLU A 268 1.44 -52.32 0.97
C GLU A 268 1.09 -51.42 -0.24
N ARG A 269 -0.17 -51.04 -0.43
CA ARG A 269 -0.58 -50.11 -1.51
C ARG A 269 0.11 -48.75 -1.36
N LEU A 270 0.12 -48.18 -0.15
CA LEU A 270 0.78 -46.89 0.11
C LEU A 270 2.31 -46.97 -0.04
N ARG A 271 2.93 -48.11 0.32
CA ARG A 271 4.37 -48.34 0.12
C ARG A 271 4.72 -48.40 -1.37
N LEU A 272 3.95 -49.15 -2.18
CA LEU A 272 4.12 -49.21 -3.63
C LEU A 272 3.93 -47.84 -4.32
N MET A 273 3.05 -46.99 -3.81
CA MET A 273 2.92 -45.60 -4.27
C MET A 273 4.16 -44.74 -3.92
N GLY A 274 4.88 -45.06 -2.84
CA GLY A 274 6.16 -44.42 -2.51
C GLY A 274 7.34 -44.88 -3.37
N GLU A 275 7.26 -46.09 -3.94
CA GLU A 275 8.31 -46.70 -4.76
C GLU A 275 8.17 -46.39 -6.27
N GLU A 276 6.98 -45.98 -6.74
CA GLU A 276 6.74 -45.65 -8.15
C GLU A 276 7.42 -44.33 -8.57
N THR A 277 8.07 -44.36 -9.73
CA THR A 277 8.87 -43.25 -10.29
C THR A 277 8.25 -42.65 -11.56
N LEU A 278 7.37 -43.38 -12.26
CA LEU A 278 6.75 -42.94 -13.51
C LEU A 278 5.70 -41.85 -13.26
N ALA A 279 6.01 -40.61 -13.66
CA ALA A 279 5.19 -39.41 -13.41
C ALA A 279 3.71 -39.57 -13.85
N GLU A 280 3.45 -40.22 -14.99
CA GLU A 280 2.10 -40.50 -15.49
C GLU A 280 1.24 -41.25 -14.46
N ARG A 281 1.80 -42.29 -13.81
CA ARG A 281 1.11 -43.07 -12.78
C ARG A 281 0.94 -42.29 -11.49
N ARG A 282 1.96 -41.53 -11.09
CA ARG A 282 1.97 -40.70 -9.88
C ARG A 282 0.88 -39.61 -9.89
N SER A 283 0.37 -39.23 -11.07
CA SER A 283 -0.70 -38.23 -11.21
C SER A 283 -2.03 -38.63 -10.55
N GLY A 284 -2.36 -39.94 -10.49
CA GLY A 284 -3.58 -40.44 -9.86
C GLY A 284 -3.51 -40.52 -8.33
N PHE A 285 -2.30 -40.50 -7.76
CA PHE A 285 -2.06 -40.85 -6.36
C PHE A 285 -2.84 -40.02 -5.33
N PRO A 286 -3.07 -38.70 -5.50
CA PRO A 286 -3.90 -37.94 -4.55
C PRO A 286 -5.34 -38.47 -4.45
N ALA A 287 -5.92 -38.98 -5.54
CA ALA A 287 -7.27 -39.53 -5.55
C ALA A 287 -7.30 -40.97 -5.01
N ASP A 288 -6.36 -41.83 -5.44
CA ASP A 288 -6.26 -43.21 -4.97
C ASP A 288 -5.96 -43.29 -3.46
N ALA A 289 -5.14 -42.38 -2.94
CA ALA A 289 -4.82 -42.30 -1.52
C ALA A 289 -5.99 -41.80 -0.68
N GLU A 290 -6.85 -40.93 -1.20
CA GLU A 290 -8.05 -40.48 -0.48
C GLU A 290 -9.05 -41.64 -0.28
N LEU A 291 -9.15 -42.56 -1.24
CA LEU A 291 -9.88 -43.82 -1.06
C LEU A 291 -9.22 -44.71 0.00
N LEU A 292 -7.89 -44.81 0.02
CA LEU A 292 -7.13 -45.56 1.04
C LEU A 292 -7.29 -44.98 2.46
N LYS A 293 -7.33 -43.64 2.61
CA LYS A 293 -7.68 -42.98 3.89
C LYS A 293 -9.09 -43.36 4.34
N GLN A 294 -10.07 -43.35 3.43
CA GLN A 294 -11.45 -43.75 3.72
C GLN A 294 -11.61 -45.25 4.01
N GLU A 295 -10.76 -46.11 3.44
CA GLU A 295 -10.63 -47.53 3.82
C GLU A 295 -10.06 -47.67 5.25
N LEU A 296 -8.98 -46.94 5.56
CA LEU A 296 -8.37 -46.90 6.89
C LEU A 296 -9.33 -46.39 7.97
N ALA A 297 -10.05 -45.29 7.72
CA ALA A 297 -11.05 -44.73 8.64
C ALA A 297 -12.13 -45.76 9.01
N ARG A 298 -12.67 -46.47 8.01
CA ARG A 298 -13.68 -47.53 8.21
C ARG A 298 -13.12 -48.70 9.01
N ALA A 299 -11.90 -49.14 8.70
CA ALA A 299 -11.25 -50.25 9.41
C ALA A 299 -10.93 -49.91 10.88
N VAL A 300 -10.50 -48.67 11.18
CA VAL A 300 -10.29 -48.21 12.56
C VAL A 300 -11.62 -48.06 13.31
N ALA A 301 -12.65 -47.47 12.68
CA ALA A 301 -13.99 -47.37 13.28
C ALA A 301 -14.61 -48.75 13.60
N GLY A 302 -14.22 -49.80 12.86
CA GLY A 302 -14.60 -51.19 13.10
C GLY A 302 -13.75 -51.94 14.13
N SER A 303 -12.61 -51.41 14.57
CA SER A 303 -11.65 -52.14 15.44
C SER A 303 -11.01 -51.25 16.50
N ALA A 304 -11.52 -51.35 17.73
CA ALA A 304 -10.93 -50.70 18.90
C ALA A 304 -9.47 -51.16 19.21
N PRO A 305 -9.08 -52.44 19.07
CA PRO A 305 -7.68 -52.86 19.20
C PRO A 305 -6.75 -52.15 18.20
N LEU A 306 -7.20 -51.97 16.95
CA LEU A 306 -6.45 -51.25 15.93
C LEU A 306 -6.35 -49.75 16.25
N ALA A 307 -7.43 -49.12 16.69
CA ALA A 307 -7.42 -47.71 17.12
C ALA A 307 -6.36 -47.47 18.21
N GLN A 308 -6.35 -48.32 19.24
CA GLN A 308 -5.37 -48.25 20.32
C GLN A 308 -3.94 -48.59 19.86
N ALA A 309 -3.76 -49.47 18.87
CA ALA A 309 -2.45 -49.79 18.33
C ALA A 309 -1.86 -48.64 17.51
N ILE A 310 -2.70 -47.92 16.74
CA ILE A 310 -2.30 -46.69 16.05
C ILE A 310 -1.99 -45.58 17.07
N GLU A 311 -2.80 -45.43 18.11
CA GLU A 311 -2.54 -44.48 19.21
C GLU A 311 -1.19 -44.76 19.88
N ARG A 312 -0.92 -46.00 20.29
CA ARG A 312 0.39 -46.43 20.84
C ARG A 312 1.54 -46.14 19.89
N ALA A 313 1.38 -46.40 18.60
CA ALA A 313 2.40 -46.13 17.59
C ALA A 313 2.66 -44.61 17.45
N VAL A 314 1.62 -43.79 17.44
CA VAL A 314 1.73 -42.32 17.41
C VAL A 314 2.43 -41.78 18.67
N THR A 315 2.04 -42.24 19.87
CA THR A 315 2.71 -41.88 21.13
C THR A 315 4.20 -42.22 21.10
N LEU A 316 4.57 -43.42 20.62
CA LEU A 316 5.97 -43.84 20.52
C LEU A 316 6.77 -43.04 19.48
N ILE A 317 6.14 -42.65 18.37
CA ILE A 317 6.79 -41.84 17.32
C ILE A 317 7.04 -40.41 17.79
N ASN A 318 6.13 -39.84 18.60
CA ASN A 318 6.27 -38.51 19.21
C ASN A 318 7.44 -38.38 20.20
N GLY A 319 8.11 -39.47 20.56
CA GLY A 319 9.33 -39.44 21.35
C GLY A 319 9.10 -39.09 22.83
N THR A 320 10.17 -38.64 23.49
CA THR A 320 10.19 -38.32 24.92
C THR A 320 11.15 -37.17 25.16
N VAL A 321 10.63 -36.04 25.64
CA VAL A 321 11.40 -34.83 25.92
C VAL A 321 12.54 -35.15 26.90
N GLY A 322 13.75 -34.73 26.56
CA GLY A 322 14.98 -35.09 27.30
C GLY A 322 15.67 -36.38 26.84
N VAL A 323 15.14 -37.10 25.84
CA VAL A 323 15.77 -38.26 25.19
C VAL A 323 15.80 -38.04 23.66
N PRO A 324 16.77 -37.27 23.13
CA PRO A 324 16.79 -36.84 21.72
C PRO A 324 16.67 -37.99 20.70
N GLU A 325 17.27 -39.15 20.99
CA GLU A 325 17.27 -40.32 20.11
C GLU A 325 15.86 -40.87 19.85
N SER A 326 14.91 -40.66 20.77
CA SER A 326 13.53 -41.13 20.66
C SER A 326 12.79 -40.50 19.47
N PHE A 327 13.08 -39.22 19.17
CA PHE A 327 12.46 -38.47 18.08
C PHE A 327 12.94 -38.90 16.69
N GLY A 328 13.93 -39.80 16.58
CA GLY A 328 14.51 -40.25 15.32
C GLY A 328 13.53 -40.95 14.35
N THR A 329 12.33 -41.36 14.81
CA THR A 329 11.27 -41.79 13.90
C THR A 329 10.43 -40.62 13.38
N LEU A 330 10.01 -39.68 14.24
CA LEU A 330 9.31 -38.47 13.81
C LEU A 330 10.18 -37.60 12.88
N HIS A 331 11.50 -37.51 13.11
CA HIS A 331 12.41 -36.85 12.18
C HIS A 331 12.38 -37.47 10.78
N ARG A 332 12.51 -38.80 10.66
CA ARG A 332 12.43 -39.50 9.36
C ARG A 332 11.06 -39.36 8.70
N LEU A 333 9.99 -39.32 9.51
CA LEU A 333 8.63 -39.11 9.02
C LEU A 333 8.47 -37.69 8.46
N LEU A 334 8.98 -36.67 9.14
CA LEU A 334 9.02 -35.28 8.67
C LEU A 334 9.91 -35.11 7.43
N GLU A 335 11.05 -35.81 7.36
CA GLU A 335 11.90 -35.80 6.15
C GLU A 335 11.32 -36.57 4.97
N ALA A 336 10.29 -37.41 5.16
CA ALA A 336 9.54 -38.03 4.07
C ALA A 336 8.46 -37.11 3.45
N GLN A 337 8.23 -35.91 4.01
CA GLN A 337 7.15 -35.03 3.57
C GLN A 337 7.54 -34.10 2.41
N SER A 338 6.52 -33.69 1.65
CA SER A 338 6.58 -32.71 0.56
C SER A 338 6.91 -31.27 1.02
N TYR A 339 7.05 -31.05 2.33
CA TYR A 339 7.42 -29.77 2.94
C TYR A 339 8.61 -29.91 3.90
N ARG A 340 9.33 -28.81 4.11
CA ARG A 340 10.41 -28.67 5.10
C ARG A 340 10.00 -27.62 6.12
N LEU A 341 9.63 -28.06 7.33
CA LEU A 341 9.36 -27.16 8.46
C LEU A 341 10.65 -26.44 8.88
N ALA A 342 10.60 -25.12 8.99
CA ALA A 342 11.75 -24.27 9.29
C ALA A 342 11.43 -23.21 10.35
N HIS A 343 12.47 -22.72 11.03
CA HIS A 343 12.38 -21.57 11.94
C HIS A 343 11.96 -20.31 11.18
N TRP A 344 11.02 -19.53 11.72
CA TRP A 344 10.41 -18.39 10.99
C TRP A 344 11.42 -17.38 10.41
N ARG A 345 12.56 -17.13 11.09
CA ARG A 345 13.61 -16.22 10.59
C ARG A 345 14.28 -16.69 9.28
N VAL A 346 14.13 -17.96 8.92
CA VAL A 346 14.65 -18.55 7.68
C VAL A 346 13.79 -18.15 6.46
N ALA A 347 12.58 -17.59 6.67
CA ALA A 347 11.73 -17.09 5.59
C ALA A 347 12.45 -16.08 4.68
N ALA A 348 13.22 -15.17 5.28
CA ALA A 348 13.96 -14.13 4.56
C ALA A 348 15.02 -14.68 3.58
N SER A 349 15.52 -15.90 3.79
CA SER A 349 16.58 -16.51 2.97
C SER A 349 16.07 -17.68 2.11
N ASP A 350 15.30 -18.61 2.66
CA ASP A 350 15.02 -19.92 2.03
C ASP A 350 13.58 -20.09 1.53
N ILE A 351 12.66 -19.14 1.78
CA ILE A 351 11.26 -19.33 1.34
C ILE A 351 11.21 -19.48 -0.18
N ASN A 352 10.53 -20.52 -0.67
CA ASN A 352 10.50 -20.86 -2.09
C ASN A 352 9.12 -20.69 -2.73
N TYR A 353 8.27 -19.84 -2.15
CA TYR A 353 7.04 -19.37 -2.78
C TYR A 353 6.96 -17.85 -2.76
N ARG A 354 6.38 -17.24 -3.80
CA ARG A 354 6.13 -15.79 -3.82
C ARG A 354 5.10 -15.45 -2.75
N ARG A 355 5.35 -14.36 -2.02
CA ARG A 355 4.46 -13.82 -0.97
C ARG A 355 3.73 -12.56 -1.44
N PHE A 356 2.72 -12.12 -0.68
CA PHE A 356 2.36 -10.71 -0.63
C PHE A 356 3.33 -9.97 0.29
N PHE A 357 4.12 -9.06 -0.29
CA PHE A 357 5.26 -8.40 0.40
C PHE A 357 6.13 -9.41 1.17
N ASP A 358 6.48 -9.10 2.42
CA ASP A 358 7.26 -9.91 3.35
C ASP A 358 6.38 -10.78 4.28
N ILE A 359 5.07 -10.89 4.00
CA ILE A 359 4.11 -11.62 4.84
C ILE A 359 4.07 -13.10 4.44
N ASN A 360 4.57 -13.97 5.32
CA ASN A 360 4.66 -15.41 5.07
C ASN A 360 3.27 -16.07 4.94
N ASP A 361 2.29 -15.63 5.74
CA ASP A 361 0.92 -16.15 5.79
C ASP A 361 0.07 -15.87 4.53
N LEU A 362 0.64 -15.21 3.51
CA LEU A 362 -0.05 -14.82 2.26
C LEU A 362 0.72 -15.32 1.02
N ALA A 363 0.29 -16.44 0.44
CA ALA A 363 0.93 -17.06 -0.72
C ALA A 363 0.40 -16.50 -2.05
N GLY A 364 1.30 -16.21 -2.99
CA GLY A 364 0.99 -15.61 -4.28
C GLY A 364 0.38 -16.59 -5.29
N LEU A 365 -0.80 -16.26 -5.80
CA LEU A 365 -1.49 -17.00 -6.85
C LEU A 365 -0.92 -16.68 -8.23
N ARG A 366 -0.94 -17.68 -9.12
CA ARG A 366 -0.64 -17.56 -10.54
C ARG A 366 -1.89 -17.26 -11.36
N ILE A 367 -2.46 -16.07 -11.15
CA ILE A 367 -3.72 -15.64 -11.80
C ILE A 367 -3.58 -15.43 -13.32
N GLU A 368 -2.37 -15.54 -13.88
CA GLU A 368 -2.17 -15.66 -15.33
C GLU A 368 -2.70 -16.99 -15.89
N ASP A 369 -2.82 -18.04 -15.06
CA ASP A 369 -3.39 -19.32 -15.46
C ASP A 369 -4.92 -19.24 -15.67
N ALA A 370 -5.43 -19.98 -16.65
CA ALA A 370 -6.85 -19.93 -17.03
C ALA A 370 -7.80 -20.61 -16.02
N GLU A 371 -7.39 -21.73 -15.42
CA GLU A 371 -8.21 -22.45 -14.44
C GLU A 371 -8.21 -21.70 -13.10
N VAL A 372 -7.04 -21.18 -12.69
CA VAL A 372 -6.91 -20.32 -11.50
C VAL A 372 -7.76 -19.05 -11.66
N PHE A 373 -7.68 -18.39 -12.81
CA PHE A 373 -8.48 -17.19 -13.10
C PHE A 373 -9.99 -17.45 -12.96
N GLU A 374 -10.54 -18.44 -13.66
CA GLU A 374 -11.98 -18.74 -13.59
C GLU A 374 -12.40 -19.15 -12.17
N ARG A 375 -11.62 -20.00 -11.51
CA ARG A 375 -11.96 -20.52 -10.17
C ARG A 375 -11.90 -19.46 -9.07
N VAL A 376 -11.06 -18.44 -9.21
CA VAL A 376 -11.00 -17.26 -8.32
C VAL A 376 -12.19 -16.31 -8.57
N HIS A 377 -12.71 -16.22 -9.79
CA HIS A 377 -13.71 -15.21 -10.17
C HIS A 377 -15.15 -15.71 -10.33
N GLN A 378 -15.39 -17.02 -10.45
CA GLN A 378 -16.73 -17.62 -10.68
C GLN A 378 -17.86 -17.02 -9.81
N THR A 379 -17.60 -16.78 -8.52
CA THR A 379 -18.55 -16.21 -7.54
C THR A 379 -18.86 -14.74 -7.86
N VAL A 380 -17.83 -13.96 -8.16
CA VAL A 380 -17.92 -12.55 -8.55
C VAL A 380 -18.66 -12.41 -9.88
N PHE A 381 -18.32 -13.25 -10.87
CA PHE A 381 -18.97 -13.28 -12.18
C PHE A 381 -20.44 -13.69 -12.10
N ARG A 382 -20.81 -14.56 -11.15
CA ARG A 382 -22.22 -14.85 -10.85
C ARG A 382 -22.92 -13.60 -10.31
N PHE A 383 -22.40 -12.96 -9.26
CA PHE A 383 -23.02 -11.78 -8.65
C PHE A 383 -23.09 -10.56 -9.58
N ILE A 384 -22.12 -10.38 -10.49
CA ILE A 384 -22.21 -9.37 -11.56
C ILE A 384 -23.40 -9.68 -12.49
N ARG A 385 -23.53 -10.93 -12.97
CA ARG A 385 -24.66 -11.35 -13.83
C ARG A 385 -26.03 -11.28 -13.13
N GLU A 386 -26.08 -11.50 -11.82
CA GLU A 386 -27.29 -11.32 -10.98
C GLU A 386 -27.63 -9.83 -10.70
N GLY A 387 -26.82 -8.88 -11.18
CA GLY A 387 -27.00 -7.45 -10.91
C GLY A 387 -26.82 -7.10 -9.42
N ARG A 388 -25.96 -7.84 -8.71
CA ARG A 388 -25.61 -7.64 -7.29
C ARG A 388 -24.41 -6.72 -7.11
N ILE A 389 -23.50 -6.70 -8.09
CA ILE A 389 -22.28 -5.90 -8.14
C ILE A 389 -22.30 -5.04 -9.41
N GLN A 390 -21.93 -3.76 -9.30
CA GLN A 390 -21.88 -2.78 -10.40
C GLN A 390 -20.46 -2.30 -10.72
N GLY A 391 -19.47 -2.63 -9.88
CA GLY A 391 -18.07 -2.34 -10.15
C GLY A 391 -17.11 -3.21 -9.33
N LEU A 392 -15.82 -3.20 -9.69
CA LEU A 392 -14.75 -3.88 -8.95
C LEU A 392 -13.64 -2.89 -8.55
N ARG A 393 -13.03 -3.11 -7.37
CA ARG A 393 -11.68 -2.63 -7.05
C ARG A 393 -10.76 -3.84 -7.03
N ILE A 394 -9.67 -3.77 -7.78
CA ILE A 394 -8.65 -4.82 -7.81
C ILE A 394 -7.59 -4.48 -6.76
N ASP A 395 -7.38 -5.38 -5.80
CA ASP A 395 -6.27 -5.34 -4.86
C ASP A 395 -4.92 -5.54 -5.55
N HIS A 396 -3.92 -4.75 -5.15
CA HIS A 396 -2.51 -4.95 -5.46
C HIS A 396 -2.20 -5.40 -6.91
N ILE A 397 -2.67 -4.63 -7.91
CA ILE A 397 -2.49 -4.99 -9.34
C ILE A 397 -1.00 -5.16 -9.72
N ASP A 398 -0.12 -4.38 -9.09
CA ASP A 398 1.32 -4.38 -9.35
C ASP A 398 2.01 -5.69 -8.86
N GLY A 399 1.32 -6.57 -8.13
CA GLY A 399 1.82 -7.92 -7.78
C GLY A 399 1.60 -8.98 -8.85
N LEU A 400 0.75 -8.72 -9.86
CA LEU A 400 0.39 -9.73 -10.87
C LEU A 400 1.50 -9.97 -11.90
N ALA A 401 1.50 -11.15 -12.51
CA ALA A 401 2.43 -11.51 -13.58
C ALA A 401 2.28 -10.61 -14.81
N ASP A 402 1.07 -10.57 -15.38
CA ASP A 402 0.68 -9.69 -16.49
C ASP A 402 -0.63 -8.95 -16.12
N PRO A 403 -0.53 -7.70 -15.57
CA PRO A 403 -1.68 -6.86 -15.25
C PRO A 403 -2.60 -6.55 -16.44
N GLU A 404 -2.04 -6.34 -17.63
CA GLU A 404 -2.81 -5.92 -18.80
C GLU A 404 -3.67 -7.07 -19.34
N ASN A 405 -3.07 -8.26 -19.47
CA ASN A 405 -3.78 -9.46 -19.89
C ASN A 405 -4.87 -9.84 -18.87
N TYR A 406 -4.57 -9.76 -17.57
CA TYR A 406 -5.56 -9.95 -16.50
C TYR A 406 -6.75 -8.99 -16.64
N LEU A 407 -6.52 -7.69 -16.83
CA LEU A 407 -7.59 -6.70 -16.94
C LEU A 407 -8.40 -6.82 -18.24
N ASN A 408 -7.79 -7.24 -19.36
CA ASN A 408 -8.52 -7.55 -20.59
C ASN A 408 -9.40 -8.80 -20.42
N ARG A 409 -8.86 -9.92 -19.92
CA ARG A 409 -9.63 -11.15 -19.63
C ARG A 409 -10.78 -10.90 -18.65
N LEU A 410 -10.57 -10.02 -17.67
CA LEU A 410 -11.61 -9.60 -16.73
C LEU A 410 -12.74 -8.84 -17.42
N GLN A 411 -12.43 -7.88 -18.31
CA GLN A 411 -13.43 -7.17 -19.13
C GLN A 411 -14.15 -8.10 -20.13
N ASP A 412 -13.45 -9.04 -20.74
CA ASP A 412 -14.04 -10.01 -21.68
C ASP A 412 -15.03 -10.95 -20.98
N ALA A 413 -14.76 -11.35 -19.73
CA ALA A 413 -15.63 -12.22 -18.94
C ALA A 413 -16.90 -11.52 -18.40
N ILE A 414 -16.84 -10.22 -18.09
CA ILE A 414 -17.94 -9.48 -17.45
C ILE A 414 -18.70 -8.53 -18.39
N GLY A 415 -18.12 -8.20 -19.55
CA GLY A 415 -18.66 -7.28 -20.55
C GLY A 415 -17.83 -5.99 -20.68
N PRO A 416 -17.50 -5.55 -21.90
CA PRO A 416 -16.56 -4.45 -22.14
C PRO A 416 -17.10 -3.11 -21.65
N GLY A 417 -16.27 -2.37 -20.91
CA GLY A 417 -16.63 -1.09 -20.31
C GLY A 417 -17.27 -1.23 -18.93
N PHE A 418 -17.25 -2.42 -18.31
CA PHE A 418 -17.63 -2.58 -16.92
C PHE A 418 -16.71 -1.77 -16.00
N PHE A 419 -17.25 -1.29 -14.87
CA PHE A 419 -16.54 -0.36 -14.00
C PHE A 419 -15.49 -1.07 -13.15
N ILE A 420 -14.21 -0.87 -13.47
CA ILE A 420 -13.06 -1.42 -12.74
C ILE A 420 -12.17 -0.27 -12.26
N LEU A 421 -11.80 -0.31 -10.98
CA LEU A 421 -10.71 0.48 -10.39
C LEU A 421 -9.54 -0.45 -10.07
N VAL A 422 -8.32 0.03 -10.17
CA VAL A 422 -7.14 -0.68 -9.65
C VAL A 422 -6.57 0.06 -8.45
N GLU A 423 -6.17 -0.68 -7.42
CA GLU A 423 -5.13 -0.17 -6.54
C GLU A 423 -3.79 -0.23 -7.26
N LYS A 424 -3.31 0.96 -7.66
CA LYS A 424 -1.99 1.17 -8.22
C LYS A 424 -1.45 2.48 -7.68
N ILE A 425 -0.24 2.44 -7.13
CA ILE A 425 0.44 3.63 -6.61
C ILE A 425 1.22 4.30 -7.75
N LEU A 426 0.97 5.58 -7.99
CA LEU A 426 1.64 6.39 -9.01
C LEU A 426 2.63 7.33 -8.33
N GLU A 427 3.90 7.24 -8.70
CA GLU A 427 4.92 8.22 -8.28
C GLU A 427 4.74 9.57 -8.98
N TRP A 428 5.36 10.63 -8.47
CA TRP A 428 5.16 11.98 -9.03
C TRP A 428 5.63 12.08 -10.49
N GLY A 429 4.67 12.22 -11.40
CA GLY A 429 4.90 12.30 -12.84
C GLY A 429 4.84 10.96 -13.57
N GLU A 430 4.60 9.84 -12.87
CA GLU A 430 4.18 8.57 -13.47
C GLU A 430 2.81 8.74 -14.14
N ALA A 431 2.60 8.04 -15.25
CA ALA A 431 1.30 7.95 -15.92
C ALA A 431 0.74 6.54 -15.74
N LEU A 432 -0.56 6.42 -15.49
CA LEU A 432 -1.24 5.13 -15.52
C LEU A 432 -1.33 4.63 -16.97
N GLU A 433 -0.98 3.36 -17.17
CA GLU A 433 -1.05 2.68 -18.48
C GLU A 433 -2.48 2.66 -19.05
N ASP A 434 -2.62 2.47 -20.37
CA ASP A 434 -3.90 2.56 -21.10
C ASP A 434 -4.82 1.32 -20.91
N TRP A 435 -4.82 0.76 -19.70
CA TRP A 435 -5.60 -0.41 -19.31
C TRP A 435 -7.12 -0.16 -19.42
N PRO A 436 -7.94 -1.20 -19.65
CA PRO A 436 -9.39 -1.07 -19.82
C PRO A 436 -10.11 -0.92 -18.46
N ILE A 437 -9.89 0.22 -17.79
CA ILE A 437 -10.34 0.52 -16.43
C ILE A 437 -10.86 1.98 -16.33
N ALA A 438 -11.55 2.31 -15.23
CA ALA A 438 -12.02 3.66 -14.94
C ALA A 438 -10.95 4.56 -14.29
N GLY A 439 -9.96 3.96 -13.61
CA GLY A 439 -8.83 4.66 -12.99
C GLY A 439 -8.26 3.96 -11.75
N THR A 440 -7.58 4.75 -10.90
CA THR A 440 -6.98 4.32 -9.63
C THR A 440 -7.99 4.35 -8.47
N THR A 441 -7.59 3.80 -7.31
CA THR A 441 -8.18 4.08 -5.99
C THR A 441 -7.88 5.49 -5.44
N GLY A 442 -7.22 6.37 -6.21
CA GLY A 442 -7.17 7.80 -5.93
C GLY A 442 -6.05 8.31 -5.02
N TYR A 443 -5.04 7.49 -4.68
CA TYR A 443 -3.86 7.95 -3.92
C TYR A 443 -3.08 9.08 -4.64
N ASP A 444 -3.14 9.13 -5.97
CA ASP A 444 -2.61 10.24 -6.78
C ASP A 444 -3.37 11.55 -6.51
N VAL A 445 -4.69 11.49 -6.34
CA VAL A 445 -5.53 12.66 -6.06
C VAL A 445 -5.38 13.12 -4.61
N LEU A 446 -5.27 12.16 -3.67
CA LEU A 446 -4.97 12.42 -2.26
C LEU A 446 -3.71 13.28 -2.12
N ASN A 447 -2.61 12.82 -2.73
CA ASN A 447 -1.33 13.51 -2.65
C ASN A 447 -1.29 14.82 -3.45
N LEU A 448 -2.08 14.95 -4.51
CA LEU A 448 -2.29 16.21 -5.23
C LEU A 448 -3.00 17.26 -4.36
N ILE A 449 -4.04 16.86 -3.61
CA ILE A 449 -4.79 17.75 -2.71
C ILE A 449 -3.94 18.14 -1.49
N ASP A 450 -3.33 17.17 -0.81
CA ASP A 450 -2.50 17.45 0.37
C ASP A 450 -1.22 18.21 0.01
N GLY A 451 -0.70 17.99 -1.21
CA GLY A 451 0.40 18.75 -1.78
C GLY A 451 0.07 20.23 -2.01
N VAL A 452 -1.14 20.57 -2.49
CA VAL A 452 -1.51 21.99 -2.74
C VAL A 452 -1.95 22.72 -1.46
N LEU A 453 -2.40 21.99 -0.43
CA LEU A 453 -2.73 22.54 0.90
C LEU A 453 -1.49 22.75 1.79
N THR A 454 -0.32 22.25 1.37
CA THR A 454 0.98 22.44 2.04
C THR A 454 1.76 23.60 1.40
N ASP A 455 2.50 24.38 2.20
CA ASP A 455 3.34 25.48 1.69
C ASP A 455 4.67 24.93 1.13
N LYS A 456 4.82 25.00 -0.20
CA LYS A 456 6.03 24.57 -0.92
C LYS A 456 7.25 25.46 -0.62
N GLU A 457 7.04 26.71 -0.21
CA GLU A 457 8.10 27.71 -0.06
C GLU A 457 8.91 27.50 1.23
N THR A 458 8.26 27.04 2.30
CA THR A 458 8.87 26.84 3.63
C THR A 458 9.63 25.52 3.78
N GLY A 459 9.47 24.56 2.86
CA GLY A 459 10.04 23.21 2.97
C GLY A 459 11.56 23.18 3.21
N ARG A 460 12.34 24.05 2.53
CA ARG A 460 13.79 24.18 2.75
C ARG A 460 14.17 24.78 4.10
N THR A 461 13.26 25.48 4.78
CA THR A 461 13.45 25.95 6.16
C THR A 461 13.11 24.84 7.16
N LEU A 462 12.02 24.11 6.93
CA LEU A 462 11.63 22.98 7.78
C LEU A 462 12.60 21.80 7.70
N GLU A 463 13.11 21.44 6.52
CA GLU A 463 14.17 20.44 6.39
C GLU A 463 15.46 20.89 7.11
N ARG A 464 15.83 22.18 7.03
CA ARG A 464 17.01 22.71 7.74
C ARG A 464 16.84 22.66 9.26
N LEU A 465 15.64 22.95 9.77
CA LEU A 465 15.31 22.82 11.19
C LEU A 465 15.36 21.35 11.62
N TYR A 466 14.78 20.44 10.83
CA TYR A 466 14.79 19.00 11.04
C TYR A 466 16.22 18.44 11.11
N ARG A 467 17.04 18.64 10.06
CA ARG A 467 18.41 18.10 10.00
C ARG A 467 19.33 18.67 11.07
N LYS A 468 19.15 19.93 11.47
CA LYS A 468 19.88 20.53 12.61
C LYS A 468 19.55 19.86 13.95
N VAL A 469 18.39 19.23 14.07
CA VAL A 469 17.89 18.59 15.29
C VAL A 469 18.20 17.10 15.33
N THR A 470 18.11 16.41 14.19
CA THR A 470 18.31 14.95 14.10
C THR A 470 19.72 14.55 13.65
N GLU A 471 20.55 15.54 13.29
CA GLU A 471 21.91 15.34 12.73
C GLU A 471 21.91 14.43 11.49
N LEU A 472 20.77 14.39 10.77
CA LEU A 472 20.55 13.49 9.64
C LEU A 472 21.37 13.89 8.41
N GLU A 473 22.41 13.10 8.14
CA GLU A 473 23.24 13.17 6.94
C GLU A 473 22.54 12.60 5.69
N GLY A 474 23.13 12.86 4.51
CA GLY A 474 22.69 12.29 3.22
C GLY A 474 21.48 12.96 2.58
N SER A 475 21.43 12.94 1.25
CA SER A 475 20.26 13.41 0.49
C SER A 475 19.08 12.44 0.62
N TYR A 476 17.86 12.95 0.42
CA TYR A 476 16.64 12.13 0.45
C TYR A 476 16.73 10.89 -0.47
N ALA A 477 17.20 11.06 -1.71
CA ALA A 477 17.42 9.96 -2.66
C ALA A 477 18.44 8.92 -2.16
N SER A 478 19.46 9.32 -1.39
CA SER A 478 20.40 8.39 -0.76
C SER A 478 19.73 7.57 0.35
N LEU A 479 18.91 8.22 1.19
CA LEU A 479 18.16 7.57 2.26
C LEU A 479 17.11 6.59 1.72
N LEU A 480 16.43 6.94 0.62
CA LEU A 480 15.51 6.03 -0.07
C LEU A 480 16.22 4.80 -0.64
N ARG A 481 17.34 4.99 -1.36
CA ARG A 481 18.15 3.87 -1.87
C ARG A 481 18.65 2.97 -0.73
N GLN A 482 19.09 3.55 0.40
CA GLN A 482 19.51 2.81 1.58
C GLN A 482 18.36 1.99 2.18
N ALA A 483 17.16 2.59 2.33
CA ALA A 483 15.98 1.89 2.85
C ALA A 483 15.54 0.74 1.92
N LYS A 484 15.47 0.97 0.59
CA LYS A 484 15.21 -0.08 -0.40
C LYS A 484 16.26 -1.20 -0.35
N SER A 485 17.54 -0.87 -0.24
CA SER A 485 18.62 -1.87 -0.14
C SER A 485 18.50 -2.72 1.13
N GLN A 486 18.26 -2.10 2.30
CA GLN A 486 18.09 -2.82 3.57
C GLN A 486 16.86 -3.75 3.54
N VAL A 487 15.78 -3.33 2.89
CA VAL A 487 14.56 -4.13 2.72
C VAL A 487 14.79 -5.30 1.75
N LEU A 488 15.48 -5.05 0.63
CA LEU A 488 15.80 -6.06 -0.38
C LEU A 488 16.80 -7.11 0.11
N GLU A 489 17.82 -6.72 0.88
CA GLU A 489 18.78 -7.65 1.51
C GLU A 489 18.28 -8.24 2.84
N GLY A 490 17.11 -7.78 3.31
CA GLY A 490 16.42 -8.28 4.50
C GLY A 490 15.25 -9.19 4.11
N GLY A 491 14.03 -8.63 4.08
CA GLY A 491 12.79 -9.39 3.90
C GLY A 491 12.65 -10.09 2.55
N PHE A 492 13.36 -9.62 1.51
CA PHE A 492 13.28 -10.14 0.14
C PHE A 492 14.58 -10.76 -0.39
N ALA A 493 15.51 -11.17 0.48
CA ALA A 493 16.77 -11.76 0.02
C ALA A 493 16.50 -13.07 -0.74
N SER A 494 15.50 -13.85 -0.33
CA SER A 494 14.94 -15.01 -1.04
C SER A 494 14.62 -14.74 -2.52
N GLU A 495 13.87 -13.68 -2.79
CA GLU A 495 13.44 -13.27 -4.12
C GLU A 495 14.59 -12.65 -4.93
N LEU A 496 15.53 -11.94 -4.29
CA LEU A 496 16.75 -11.47 -4.94
C LEU A 496 17.62 -12.63 -5.43
N GLU A 497 17.90 -13.63 -4.58
CA GLU A 497 18.73 -14.77 -4.99
C GLU A 497 18.05 -15.63 -6.07
N ALA A 498 16.72 -15.65 -6.14
CA ALA A 498 16.00 -16.27 -7.26
C ALA A 498 16.28 -15.54 -8.60
N LEU A 499 16.23 -14.20 -8.62
CA LEU A 499 16.60 -13.41 -9.81
C LEU A 499 18.08 -13.56 -10.18
N VAL A 500 18.97 -13.69 -9.20
CA VAL A 500 20.41 -13.97 -9.43
C VAL A 500 20.60 -15.36 -10.04
N SER A 501 19.85 -16.36 -9.59
CA SER A 501 19.87 -17.71 -10.15
C SER A 501 19.37 -17.75 -11.60
N ASP A 502 18.20 -17.13 -11.86
CA ASP A 502 17.62 -17.05 -13.21
C ASP A 502 18.59 -16.33 -14.17
N LEU A 503 19.14 -15.17 -13.78
CA LEU A 503 20.14 -14.45 -14.59
C LEU A 503 21.45 -15.23 -14.76
N LYS A 504 21.90 -16.01 -13.78
CA LYS A 504 23.12 -16.81 -13.93
C LYS A 504 22.91 -17.95 -14.94
N ARG A 505 21.75 -18.62 -14.89
CA ARG A 505 21.34 -19.61 -15.90
C ARG A 505 21.24 -18.98 -17.30
N ILE A 506 20.72 -17.76 -17.42
CA ILE A 506 20.70 -16.99 -18.69
C ILE A 506 22.13 -16.65 -19.16
N ALA A 507 23.01 -16.20 -18.25
CA ALA A 507 24.38 -15.84 -18.56
C ALA A 507 25.23 -17.02 -19.03
N ASP A 508 25.02 -18.21 -18.47
CA ASP A 508 25.78 -19.43 -18.81
C ASP A 508 25.41 -20.03 -20.18
N ALA A 509 24.31 -19.61 -20.81
CA ALA A 509 23.88 -20.06 -22.13
C ALA A 509 24.81 -19.58 -23.27
N ASP A 510 25.30 -18.34 -23.21
CA ASP A 510 26.32 -17.83 -24.15
C ASP A 510 27.72 -17.86 -23.51
N ARG A 511 28.66 -18.47 -24.25
CA ARG A 511 30.11 -18.40 -24.02
C ARG A 511 30.69 -16.99 -23.86
N ARG A 512 29.96 -15.93 -24.26
CA ARG A 512 30.33 -14.53 -24.05
C ARG A 512 29.95 -13.98 -22.67
N THR A 513 28.93 -14.53 -22.02
CA THR A 513 28.34 -14.00 -20.77
C THR A 513 28.54 -14.91 -19.57
N ARG A 514 28.90 -16.18 -19.79
CA ARG A 514 29.16 -17.20 -18.76
C ARG A 514 30.13 -16.80 -17.64
N ASP A 515 31.02 -15.85 -17.89
CA ASP A 515 32.01 -15.40 -16.90
C ASP A 515 31.44 -14.32 -15.96
N TYR A 516 30.20 -13.84 -16.18
CA TYR A 516 29.47 -13.07 -15.17
C TYR A 516 29.20 -13.95 -13.94
N THR A 517 29.73 -13.50 -12.80
CA THR A 517 29.59 -14.20 -11.52
C THR A 517 28.27 -13.84 -10.84
N ALA A 518 27.72 -14.77 -10.05
CA ALA A 518 26.52 -14.51 -9.24
C ALA A 518 26.69 -13.28 -8.33
N ILE A 519 27.89 -13.04 -7.79
CA ILE A 519 28.21 -11.85 -6.97
C ILE A 519 28.07 -10.56 -7.80
N ALA A 520 28.64 -10.51 -9.01
CA ALA A 520 28.53 -9.33 -9.87
C ALA A 520 27.08 -9.07 -10.32
N ILE A 521 26.33 -10.13 -10.63
CA ILE A 521 24.90 -10.07 -10.97
C ILE A 521 24.09 -9.54 -9.78
N ARG A 522 24.30 -10.08 -8.57
CA ARG A 522 23.61 -9.69 -7.33
C ARG A 522 23.84 -8.22 -6.97
N GLU A 523 25.09 -7.78 -6.96
CA GLU A 523 25.45 -6.41 -6.61
C GLU A 523 24.89 -5.39 -7.62
N ALA A 524 24.87 -5.74 -8.91
CA ALA A 524 24.25 -4.93 -9.96
C ALA A 524 22.72 -4.91 -9.84
N LEU A 525 22.06 -6.06 -9.65
CA LEU A 525 20.62 -6.15 -9.42
C LEU A 525 20.18 -5.32 -8.21
N ARG A 526 20.88 -5.43 -7.07
CA ARG A 526 20.55 -4.66 -5.85
C ARG A 526 20.57 -3.17 -6.13
N GLU A 527 21.62 -2.65 -6.78
CA GLU A 527 21.71 -1.23 -7.11
C GLU A 527 20.71 -0.79 -8.19
N ILE A 528 20.28 -1.67 -9.11
CA ILE A 528 19.23 -1.37 -10.08
C ILE A 528 17.86 -1.28 -9.38
N ILE A 529 17.49 -2.28 -8.58
CA ILE A 529 16.20 -2.34 -7.88
C ILE A 529 16.11 -1.22 -6.82
N ALA A 530 17.17 -1.00 -6.04
CA ALA A 530 17.21 0.08 -5.04
C ALA A 530 17.23 1.50 -5.63
N ARG A 531 17.43 1.63 -6.95
CA ARG A 531 17.34 2.90 -7.70
C ARG A 531 16.11 2.98 -8.60
N PHE A 532 15.28 1.94 -8.66
CA PHE A 532 14.07 1.94 -9.48
C PHE A 532 13.12 3.06 -8.99
N PRO A 533 12.77 4.04 -9.84
CA PRO A 533 12.12 5.28 -9.40
C PRO A 533 10.60 5.20 -9.27
N VAL A 534 9.98 4.13 -9.81
CA VAL A 534 8.55 3.83 -9.72
C VAL A 534 8.32 2.51 -8.99
N TYR A 535 7.06 2.09 -8.83
CA TYR A 535 6.72 0.78 -8.28
C TYR A 535 7.20 -0.38 -9.17
N ARG A 536 6.81 -0.42 -10.45
CA ARG A 536 7.30 -1.41 -11.42
C ARG A 536 7.25 -0.89 -12.86
N SER A 537 7.91 -1.61 -13.75
CA SER A 537 7.68 -1.52 -15.20
C SER A 537 6.57 -2.50 -15.63
N TYR A 538 6.11 -2.37 -16.88
CA TYR A 538 5.19 -3.29 -17.53
C TYR A 538 5.83 -3.85 -18.81
N ILE A 539 6.22 -5.13 -18.73
CA ILE A 539 6.81 -5.92 -19.81
C ILE A 539 5.95 -7.19 -19.92
N GLY A 540 4.84 -7.09 -20.66
CA GLY A 540 3.85 -8.15 -20.87
C GLY A 540 3.92 -8.74 -22.29
N GLU A 541 2.90 -9.50 -22.68
CA GLU A 541 2.83 -10.09 -24.03
C GLU A 541 2.69 -9.04 -25.15
N GLY A 542 2.14 -7.86 -24.84
CA GLY A 542 2.11 -6.69 -25.75
C GLY A 542 3.48 -6.08 -26.05
N GLY A 543 4.55 -6.54 -25.37
CA GLY A 543 5.92 -6.09 -25.57
C GLY A 543 6.39 -5.06 -24.54
N LEU A 544 7.48 -4.35 -24.87
CA LEU A 544 8.09 -3.34 -24.02
C LEU A 544 7.71 -1.93 -24.50
N SER A 545 7.02 -1.16 -23.65
CA SER A 545 6.64 0.21 -24.01
C SER A 545 7.86 1.13 -24.19
N PRO A 546 7.78 2.20 -24.99
CA PRO A 546 8.83 3.21 -25.07
C PRO A 546 9.08 3.94 -23.72
N GLN A 547 8.12 3.90 -22.79
CA GLN A 547 8.24 4.47 -21.45
C GLN A 547 9.08 3.56 -20.55
N ASP A 548 8.73 2.28 -20.46
CA ASP A 548 9.45 1.25 -19.70
C ASP A 548 10.88 1.07 -20.21
N ARG A 549 11.07 1.09 -21.53
CA ARG A 549 12.41 1.10 -22.15
C ARG A 549 13.29 2.21 -21.56
N ARG A 550 12.82 3.47 -21.61
CA ARG A 550 13.57 4.63 -21.07
C ARG A 550 13.76 4.54 -19.56
N LEU A 551 12.76 4.06 -18.83
CA LEU A 551 12.81 3.83 -17.38
C LEU A 551 13.93 2.86 -17.01
N ILE A 552 13.99 1.69 -17.66
CA ILE A 552 15.00 0.65 -17.41
C ILE A 552 16.38 1.15 -17.86
N GLU A 553 16.52 1.65 -19.09
CA GLU A 553 17.78 2.17 -19.63
C GLU A 553 18.37 3.28 -18.73
N THR A 554 17.54 4.22 -18.26
CA THR A 554 17.97 5.32 -17.36
C THR A 554 18.34 4.82 -15.98
N THR A 555 17.57 3.87 -15.42
CA THR A 555 17.83 3.31 -14.08
C THR A 555 19.12 2.48 -14.08
N VAL A 556 19.31 1.63 -15.08
CA VAL A 556 20.54 0.83 -15.25
C VAL A 556 21.75 1.74 -15.49
N ALA A 557 21.64 2.77 -16.32
CA ALA A 557 22.71 3.76 -16.49
C ALA A 557 23.00 4.55 -15.19
N SER A 558 22.00 4.76 -14.32
CA SER A 558 22.18 5.33 -12.99
C SER A 558 22.97 4.38 -12.07
N ALA A 559 22.59 3.10 -12.00
CA ALA A 559 23.33 2.09 -11.24
C ALA A 559 24.78 1.91 -11.75
N LYS A 560 24.96 1.72 -13.07
CA LYS A 560 26.27 1.53 -13.72
C LYS A 560 27.26 2.67 -13.47
N ARG A 561 26.78 3.92 -13.35
CA ARG A 561 27.62 5.08 -13.01
C ARG A 561 28.21 4.99 -11.59
N HIS A 562 27.41 4.53 -10.63
CA HIS A 562 27.77 4.48 -9.20
C HIS A 562 28.39 3.14 -8.76
N SER A 563 28.33 2.10 -9.59
CA SER A 563 28.77 0.74 -9.24
C SER A 563 30.28 0.65 -8.93
N ALA A 564 30.63 -0.04 -7.85
CA ALA A 564 32.02 -0.34 -7.49
C ALA A 564 32.59 -1.59 -8.21
N LEU A 565 31.78 -2.29 -9.02
CA LEU A 565 32.21 -3.51 -9.71
C LEU A 565 33.36 -3.23 -10.71
N PRO A 566 34.41 -4.09 -10.77
CA PRO A 566 35.51 -3.93 -11.72
C PRO A 566 35.08 -4.05 -13.17
N ASP A 567 34.24 -5.06 -13.48
CA ASP A 567 33.51 -5.13 -14.74
C ASP A 567 32.11 -4.55 -14.53
N ARG A 568 31.77 -3.55 -15.35
CA ARG A 568 30.48 -2.89 -15.34
C ARG A 568 29.58 -3.31 -16.50
N SER A 569 30.04 -4.17 -17.41
CA SER A 569 29.24 -4.67 -18.54
C SER A 569 28.08 -5.58 -18.10
N VAL A 570 28.18 -6.20 -16.92
CA VAL A 570 27.06 -6.94 -16.28
C VAL A 570 25.76 -6.11 -16.17
N HIS A 571 25.85 -4.78 -16.07
CA HIS A 571 24.67 -3.91 -16.06
C HIS A 571 23.99 -3.85 -17.45
N GLU A 572 24.79 -3.84 -18.53
CA GLU A 572 24.27 -3.88 -19.90
C GLU A 572 23.66 -5.26 -20.20
N PHE A 573 24.27 -6.34 -19.73
CA PHE A 573 23.67 -7.68 -19.79
C PHE A 573 22.32 -7.75 -19.05
N ILE A 574 22.19 -7.15 -17.85
CA ILE A 574 20.91 -7.07 -17.14
C ILE A 574 19.89 -6.23 -17.93
N ALA A 575 20.31 -5.13 -18.57
CA ALA A 575 19.44 -4.36 -19.46
C ALA A 575 18.96 -5.22 -20.64
N SER A 576 19.84 -5.89 -21.36
CA SER A 576 19.49 -6.81 -22.45
C SER A 576 18.52 -7.91 -21.99
N ALA A 577 18.79 -8.53 -20.84
CA ALA A 577 17.93 -9.54 -20.23
C ALA A 577 16.52 -9.02 -19.92
N LEU A 578 16.35 -7.74 -19.59
CA LEU A 578 15.03 -7.10 -19.40
C LEU A 578 14.39 -6.61 -20.72
N ILE A 579 15.19 -6.14 -21.68
CA ILE A 579 14.74 -5.26 -22.78
C ILE A 579 14.64 -5.95 -24.14
N GLU A 580 15.53 -6.90 -24.44
CA GLU A 580 15.69 -7.43 -25.80
C GLU A 580 14.67 -8.53 -26.14
N SER A 581 14.47 -8.77 -27.43
CA SER A 581 13.74 -9.95 -27.90
C SER A 581 14.78 -11.02 -28.27
N PHE A 582 14.82 -12.11 -27.51
CA PHE A 582 15.74 -13.21 -27.78
C PHE A 582 15.18 -14.08 -28.91
N GLU A 583 15.89 -14.17 -30.03
CA GLU A 583 15.54 -15.03 -31.15
C GLU A 583 15.73 -16.51 -30.76
N THR A 584 14.61 -17.24 -30.65
CA THR A 584 14.64 -18.70 -30.53
C THR A 584 15.30 -19.32 -31.77
N GLN A 585 16.04 -20.41 -31.59
CA GLN A 585 16.73 -21.22 -32.62
C GLN A 585 18.21 -20.87 -32.94
N ILE A 586 18.82 -19.85 -32.30
CA ILE A 586 20.28 -19.63 -32.40
C ILE A 586 21.04 -20.48 -31.35
N PRO A 587 22.07 -21.27 -31.73
CA PRO A 587 22.88 -22.02 -30.76
C PRO A 587 23.60 -21.09 -29.77
N GLY A 588 23.30 -21.26 -28.48
CA GLY A 588 23.80 -20.40 -27.39
C GLY A 588 22.86 -19.26 -26.98
N ALA A 589 21.64 -19.18 -27.54
CA ALA A 589 20.57 -18.37 -26.97
C ALA A 589 20.09 -18.95 -25.63
N PRO A 590 19.68 -18.11 -24.66
CA PRO A 590 19.07 -18.57 -23.41
C PRO A 590 17.66 -19.13 -23.64
N ASP A 591 17.18 -19.93 -22.69
CA ASP A 591 15.78 -20.35 -22.65
C ASP A 591 14.85 -19.12 -22.50
N ILE A 592 13.89 -18.99 -23.41
CA ILE A 592 12.95 -17.87 -23.46
C ILE A 592 11.99 -17.87 -22.26
N GLU A 593 11.61 -19.04 -21.73
CA GLU A 593 10.71 -19.08 -20.57
C GLU A 593 11.45 -18.73 -19.28
N LEU A 594 12.74 -19.08 -19.16
CA LEU A 594 13.62 -18.58 -18.11
C LEU A 594 13.79 -17.05 -18.17
N VAL A 595 13.94 -16.46 -19.36
CA VAL A 595 13.98 -15.00 -19.54
C VAL A 595 12.63 -14.35 -19.13
N ARG A 596 11.50 -14.97 -19.50
CA ARG A 596 10.17 -14.52 -19.08
C ARG A 596 9.97 -14.63 -17.56
N ARG A 597 10.40 -15.72 -16.94
CA ARG A 597 10.41 -15.95 -15.48
C ARG A 597 11.17 -14.83 -14.76
N PHE A 598 12.40 -14.53 -15.22
CA PHE A 598 13.21 -13.43 -14.71
C PHE A 598 12.48 -12.08 -14.84
N ARG A 599 11.94 -11.74 -16.01
CA ARG A 599 11.21 -10.47 -16.24
C ARG A 599 9.96 -10.36 -15.36
N ARG A 600 9.19 -11.42 -15.23
CA ARG A 600 7.98 -11.52 -14.39
C ARG A 600 8.33 -11.23 -12.93
N ARG A 601 9.29 -11.99 -12.38
CA ARG A 601 9.73 -11.88 -10.99
C ARG A 601 10.43 -10.56 -10.68
N PHE A 602 11.18 -9.98 -11.62
CA PHE A 602 11.79 -8.65 -11.44
C PHE A 602 10.71 -7.58 -11.22
N GLN A 603 9.69 -7.55 -12.08
CA GLN A 603 8.58 -6.59 -11.98
C GLN A 603 7.72 -6.82 -10.72
N GLN A 604 7.51 -8.08 -10.33
CA GLN A 604 6.80 -8.45 -9.11
C GLN A 604 7.60 -8.15 -7.83
N LEU A 605 8.92 -7.92 -7.92
CA LEU A 605 9.78 -7.58 -6.77
C LEU A 605 10.00 -6.07 -6.60
N THR A 606 10.08 -5.27 -7.67
CA THR A 606 10.33 -3.82 -7.52
C THR A 606 9.23 -3.11 -6.74
N GLY A 607 7.96 -3.53 -6.91
CA GLY A 607 6.80 -2.96 -6.22
C GLY A 607 6.86 -3.16 -4.70
N PRO A 608 6.97 -4.42 -4.20
CA PRO A 608 7.22 -4.72 -2.79
C PRO A 608 8.43 -3.99 -2.20
N VAL A 609 9.55 -3.89 -2.92
CA VAL A 609 10.74 -3.16 -2.44
C VAL A 609 10.51 -1.65 -2.39
N MET A 610 9.68 -1.09 -3.28
CA MET A 610 9.21 0.29 -3.19
C MET A 610 8.33 0.49 -1.96
N ALA A 611 7.24 -0.26 -1.81
CA ALA A 611 6.30 -0.14 -0.69
C ALA A 611 6.99 -0.28 0.68
N LYS A 612 7.72 -1.38 0.89
CA LYS A 612 8.36 -1.67 2.18
C LYS A 612 9.57 -0.75 2.44
N GLY A 613 10.25 -0.26 1.40
CA GLY A 613 11.41 0.63 1.50
C GLY A 613 11.05 2.11 1.69
N LEU A 614 10.09 2.63 0.93
CA LEU A 614 9.60 4.00 1.03
C LEU A 614 8.60 4.12 2.19
N GLU A 615 7.48 3.42 2.11
CA GLU A 615 6.33 3.71 2.95
C GLU A 615 6.38 3.09 4.34
N ASP A 616 6.88 1.86 4.44
CA ASP A 616 7.01 1.16 5.71
C ASP A 616 8.44 1.28 6.29
N THR A 617 9.33 2.09 5.71
CA THR A 617 10.67 2.33 6.28
C THR A 617 11.10 3.80 6.19
N LEU A 618 11.20 4.41 5.01
CA LEU A 618 11.67 5.80 4.90
C LEU A 618 10.70 6.82 5.52
N PHE A 619 9.39 6.61 5.44
CA PHE A 619 8.39 7.45 6.09
C PHE A 619 8.53 7.53 7.62
N TYR A 620 9.26 6.59 8.23
CA TYR A 620 9.58 6.56 9.66
C TYR A 620 11.05 6.94 9.94
N ARG A 621 11.80 7.40 8.93
CA ARG A 621 13.21 7.83 9.01
C ARG A 621 13.48 9.25 8.52
N TYR A 622 12.67 9.76 7.59
CA TYR A 622 12.77 11.11 7.04
C TYR A 622 11.46 11.85 7.31
N VAL A 623 11.43 12.65 8.38
CA VAL A 623 10.17 13.16 8.98
C VAL A 623 10.10 14.70 9.15
N PRO A 624 10.57 15.52 8.18
CA PRO A 624 10.49 16.98 8.28
C PRO A 624 9.03 17.50 8.34
N LEU A 625 8.09 16.76 7.76
CA LEU A 625 6.64 17.02 7.85
C LEU A 625 5.84 15.72 7.60
N LEU A 626 5.28 15.11 8.65
CA LEU A 626 4.56 13.83 8.56
C LEU A 626 3.28 13.87 7.69
N ALA A 627 2.78 15.06 7.32
CA ALA A 627 1.67 15.21 6.36
C ALA A 627 2.02 14.77 4.92
N ARG A 628 3.31 14.64 4.59
CA ARG A 628 3.79 14.18 3.28
C ARG A 628 4.25 12.71 3.29
N ASN A 629 4.24 12.07 4.46
CA ASN A 629 4.65 10.69 4.68
C ASN A 629 3.39 9.80 4.67
N GLU A 630 2.81 9.64 3.49
CA GLU A 630 1.51 9.02 3.24
C GLU A 630 1.55 8.16 1.96
N VAL A 631 0.69 7.14 1.86
CA VAL A 631 0.66 6.17 0.74
C VAL A 631 0.61 6.90 -0.62
N GLY A 632 1.53 6.55 -1.52
CA GLY A 632 1.70 7.23 -2.82
C GLY A 632 2.17 8.70 -2.75
N GLY A 633 2.73 9.13 -1.63
CA GLY A 633 3.34 10.44 -1.45
C GLY A 633 4.87 10.38 -1.46
N ASP A 634 5.50 11.37 -2.09
CA ASP A 634 6.95 11.59 -2.01
C ASP A 634 7.28 12.69 -0.98
N PRO A 635 7.84 12.37 0.21
CA PRO A 635 8.40 13.36 1.13
C PRO A 635 9.52 14.24 0.55
N GLY A 636 10.19 13.81 -0.53
CA GLY A 636 11.09 14.66 -1.31
C GLY A 636 10.36 15.82 -2.01
N GLN A 637 9.08 15.62 -2.36
CA GLN A 637 8.18 16.62 -2.91
C GLN A 637 7.31 17.26 -1.80
N PHE A 638 7.93 18.18 -1.05
CA PHE A 638 7.33 18.83 0.12
C PHE A 638 5.93 19.44 -0.11
N GLY A 639 5.63 19.96 -1.30
CA GLY A 639 4.32 20.51 -1.68
C GLY A 639 4.28 20.93 -3.15
N ILE A 640 3.11 21.38 -3.63
CA ILE A 640 2.91 21.81 -5.03
C ILE A 640 2.28 23.20 -5.14
N THR A 641 2.49 23.83 -6.29
CA THR A 641 1.88 25.11 -6.67
C THR A 641 0.45 24.93 -7.20
N PRO A 642 -0.39 25.97 -7.17
CA PRO A 642 -1.67 25.98 -7.87
C PRO A 642 -1.55 25.62 -9.37
N ALA A 643 -0.49 26.05 -10.05
CA ALA A 643 -0.29 25.75 -11.47
C ALA A 643 -0.06 24.25 -11.74
N GLU A 644 0.77 23.59 -10.92
CA GLU A 644 0.95 22.12 -10.96
C GLU A 644 -0.38 21.40 -10.66
N PHE A 645 -1.13 21.86 -9.65
CA PHE A 645 -2.44 21.33 -9.29
C PHE A 645 -3.48 21.45 -10.42
N HIS A 646 -3.63 22.64 -11.03
CA HIS A 646 -4.58 22.82 -12.13
C HIS A 646 -4.17 22.02 -13.37
N THR A 647 -2.87 21.91 -13.66
CA THR A 647 -2.36 21.10 -14.78
C THR A 647 -2.70 19.62 -14.62
N ALA A 648 -2.51 19.06 -13.42
CA ALA A 648 -2.86 17.66 -13.14
C ALA A 648 -4.37 17.39 -13.26
N ASN A 649 -5.22 18.31 -12.78
CA ASN A 649 -6.67 18.17 -12.90
C ASN A 649 -7.18 18.32 -14.35
N ALA A 650 -6.59 19.23 -15.14
CA ALA A 650 -6.91 19.35 -16.57
C ALA A 650 -6.53 18.09 -17.37
N ARG A 651 -5.41 17.44 -17.01
CA ARG A 651 -5.06 16.11 -17.53
C ARG A 651 -6.09 15.06 -17.12
N ARG A 652 -6.51 15.03 -15.85
CA ARG A 652 -7.51 14.08 -15.34
C ARG A 652 -8.85 14.14 -16.10
N VAL A 653 -9.34 15.31 -16.52
CA VAL A 653 -10.55 15.40 -17.37
C VAL A 653 -10.38 14.64 -18.69
N ARG A 654 -9.24 14.80 -19.36
CA ARG A 654 -8.96 14.18 -20.67
C ARG A 654 -8.65 12.69 -20.53
N ASP A 655 -7.86 12.33 -19.52
CA ASP A 655 -7.26 11.01 -19.41
C ASP A 655 -8.13 10.07 -18.56
N TRP A 656 -8.47 10.47 -17.33
CA TRP A 656 -9.08 9.59 -16.31
C TRP A 656 -10.27 10.27 -15.59
N PRO A 657 -11.32 10.72 -16.32
CA PRO A 657 -12.42 11.49 -15.74
C PRO A 657 -13.29 10.70 -14.76
N SER A 658 -13.19 9.37 -14.75
CA SER A 658 -13.93 8.45 -13.89
C SER A 658 -13.08 7.79 -12.78
N THR A 659 -11.89 8.33 -12.48
CA THR A 659 -11.04 7.82 -11.39
C THR A 659 -11.58 8.18 -10.01
N MET A 660 -11.22 7.39 -8.99
CA MET A 660 -11.59 7.66 -7.59
C MET A 660 -10.81 8.87 -7.05
N ILE A 661 -11.46 9.64 -6.18
CA ILE A 661 -10.86 10.73 -5.40
C ILE A 661 -10.92 10.34 -3.92
N ALA A 662 -9.92 9.56 -3.47
CA ALA A 662 -9.74 9.21 -2.07
C ALA A 662 -9.01 10.33 -1.30
N THR A 663 -9.23 10.37 0.01
CA THR A 663 -8.48 11.23 0.95
C THR A 663 -8.10 10.53 2.26
N ALA A 664 -8.77 9.44 2.59
CA ALA A 664 -8.39 8.47 3.62
C ALA A 664 -8.76 7.07 3.12
N THR A 665 -8.06 6.03 3.57
CA THR A 665 -8.34 4.61 3.28
C THR A 665 -8.07 3.76 4.52
N HIS A 666 -8.26 2.44 4.41
CA HIS A 666 -7.87 1.48 5.45
C HIS A 666 -6.36 1.28 5.57
N ASP A 667 -5.55 1.89 4.69
CA ASP A 667 -4.07 1.77 4.68
C ASP A 667 -3.34 3.12 4.71
N THR A 668 -4.04 4.25 4.52
CA THR A 668 -3.43 5.57 4.73
C THR A 668 -2.82 5.64 6.12
N LYS A 669 -1.54 5.99 6.18
CA LYS A 669 -0.71 5.95 7.38
C LYS A 669 -1.18 6.98 8.43
N ARG A 670 -2.03 7.95 8.07
CA ARG A 670 -2.70 8.88 9.01
C ARG A 670 -4.11 9.19 8.50
N GLY A 671 -5.02 9.57 9.39
CA GLY A 671 -6.35 10.06 9.04
C GLY A 671 -6.32 11.41 8.32
N GLU A 672 -7.33 11.71 7.51
CA GLU A 672 -7.29 12.88 6.61
C GLU A 672 -7.18 14.21 7.37
N ASP A 673 -7.95 14.40 8.44
CA ASP A 673 -7.96 15.67 9.17
C ASP A 673 -6.75 15.81 10.10
N ALA A 674 -6.19 14.69 10.57
CA ALA A 674 -4.85 14.64 11.18
C ALA A 674 -3.77 15.14 10.21
N ARG A 675 -3.77 14.72 8.93
CA ARG A 675 -2.86 15.30 7.92
C ARG A 675 -3.16 16.77 7.64
N GLY A 676 -4.43 17.18 7.66
CA GLY A 676 -4.84 18.58 7.52
C GLY A 676 -4.23 19.50 8.59
N ARG A 677 -4.27 19.07 9.86
CA ARG A 677 -3.57 19.73 10.98
C ARG A 677 -2.05 19.75 10.82
N LEU A 678 -1.47 18.62 10.40
CA LEU A 678 -0.02 18.52 10.19
C LEU A 678 0.45 19.46 9.07
N SER A 679 -0.25 19.55 7.94
CA SER A 679 0.06 20.51 6.86
C SER A 679 0.00 21.98 7.32
N ALA A 680 -0.68 22.32 8.43
CA ALA A 680 -0.60 23.67 8.98
C ALA A 680 0.79 24.01 9.57
N ILE A 681 1.62 23.01 9.92
CA ILE A 681 3.02 23.21 10.34
C ILE A 681 3.84 23.84 9.21
N SER A 682 3.55 23.56 7.93
CA SER A 682 4.24 24.20 6.81
C SER A 682 4.03 25.71 6.75
N GLN A 683 2.98 26.23 7.37
CA GLN A 683 2.60 27.64 7.34
C GLN A 683 3.19 28.43 8.52
N LEU A 684 3.85 27.74 9.46
CA LEU A 684 4.27 28.27 10.76
C LEU A 684 5.70 27.81 11.16
N PRO A 685 6.74 27.98 10.32
CA PRO A 685 8.07 27.42 10.60
C PRO A 685 8.75 28.03 11.85
N GLU A 686 8.48 29.29 12.19
CA GLU A 686 8.96 29.93 13.41
C GLU A 686 8.28 29.38 14.66
N ASP A 687 6.94 29.36 14.72
CA ASP A 687 6.17 28.77 15.81
C ASP A 687 6.56 27.30 16.01
N TRP A 688 6.74 26.53 14.93
CA TRP A 688 7.16 25.13 15.00
C TRP A 688 8.55 24.97 15.60
N ALA A 689 9.48 25.86 15.26
CA ALA A 689 10.80 25.87 15.88
C ALA A 689 10.73 26.24 17.37
N GLU A 690 9.79 27.08 17.80
CA GLU A 690 9.56 27.38 19.22
C GLU A 690 8.88 26.24 19.96
N ALA A 691 7.82 25.67 19.39
CA ALA A 691 7.14 24.47 19.88
C ALA A 691 8.14 23.31 20.04
N PHE A 692 9.03 23.08 19.07
CA PHE A 692 10.04 22.02 19.21
C PHE A 692 11.09 22.31 20.30
N ARG A 693 11.54 23.57 20.47
CA ARG A 693 12.42 23.95 21.60
C ARG A 693 11.73 23.73 22.94
N LEU A 694 10.44 24.06 23.03
CA LEU A 694 9.60 23.81 24.20
C LEU A 694 9.46 22.31 24.48
N TRP A 695 9.16 21.49 23.46
CA TRP A 695 9.11 20.02 23.56
C TRP A 695 10.42 19.48 24.14
N ARG A 696 11.58 19.79 23.53
CA ARG A 696 12.90 19.36 24.03
C ARG A 696 13.16 19.78 25.48
N LYS A 697 12.70 20.97 25.89
CA LYS A 697 12.80 21.45 27.29
C LYS A 697 11.89 20.66 28.24
N LEU A 698 10.72 20.21 27.79
CA LEU A 698 9.76 19.45 28.61
C LEU A 698 10.09 17.96 28.70
N VAL A 699 10.59 17.35 27.62
CA VAL A 699 10.88 15.90 27.60
C VAL A 699 12.21 15.54 28.21
N LYS A 700 13.21 16.43 28.22
CA LYS A 700 14.57 16.13 28.69
C LYS A 700 14.66 15.51 30.11
N PRO A 701 13.83 15.89 31.11
CA PRO A 701 13.80 15.23 32.44
C PRO A 701 13.17 13.82 32.44
N HIS A 702 12.70 13.34 31.29
CA HIS A 702 11.99 12.08 31.09
C HIS A 702 12.63 11.22 29.97
N LEU A 703 13.80 11.61 29.46
CA LEU A 703 14.60 10.79 28.53
C LEU A 703 15.53 9.88 29.33
N GLU A 704 15.66 8.65 28.88
CA GLU A 704 16.60 7.68 29.43
C GLU A 704 17.90 7.66 28.60
N LEU A 705 18.95 7.04 29.12
CA LEU A 705 20.22 6.84 28.41
C LEU A 705 20.43 5.35 28.15
N ILE A 706 20.26 4.93 26.90
CA ILE A 706 20.51 3.55 26.43
C ILE A 706 21.75 3.60 25.54
N ASP A 707 22.76 2.78 25.85
CA ASP A 707 24.09 2.77 25.23
C ASP A 707 24.74 4.17 25.10
N GLY A 708 24.45 5.06 26.06
CA GLY A 708 24.96 6.43 26.12
C GLY A 708 24.22 7.45 25.24
N ALA A 709 23.16 7.04 24.53
CA ALA A 709 22.33 7.92 23.70
C ALA A 709 20.98 8.22 24.37
N GLU A 710 20.40 9.41 24.09
CA GLU A 710 19.04 9.74 24.53
C GLU A 710 18.02 8.78 23.90
N ALA A 711 17.18 8.17 24.75
CA ALA A 711 16.08 7.29 24.36
C ALA A 711 14.72 7.88 24.80
N PRO A 712 13.74 8.04 23.88
CA PRO A 712 13.87 7.96 22.43
C PRO A 712 14.74 9.11 21.87
N ASP A 713 15.26 8.96 20.65
CA ASP A 713 16.21 9.92 20.06
C ASP A 713 15.49 11.11 19.38
N ALA A 714 16.26 12.10 18.91
CA ALA A 714 15.70 13.34 18.38
C ALA A 714 14.80 13.17 17.13
N ASN A 715 14.99 12.12 16.33
CA ASN A 715 14.11 11.80 15.20
C ASN A 715 12.79 11.20 15.71
N ASP A 716 12.89 10.25 16.63
CA ASP A 716 11.73 9.49 17.08
C ASP A 716 10.87 10.33 18.05
N GLN A 717 11.49 11.27 18.77
CA GLN A 717 10.83 12.40 19.46
C GLN A 717 10.03 13.31 18.51
N LEU A 718 10.49 13.54 17.28
CA LEU A 718 9.77 14.34 16.28
C LEU A 718 8.59 13.56 15.68
N ILE A 719 8.72 12.24 15.50
CA ILE A 719 7.61 11.37 15.12
C ILE A 719 6.52 11.42 16.20
N LEU A 720 6.91 11.25 17.47
CA LEU A 720 6.00 11.30 18.62
C LEU A 720 5.28 12.66 18.72
N LEU A 721 6.02 13.78 18.66
CA LEU A 721 5.45 15.13 18.76
C LEU A 721 4.46 15.44 17.63
N GLN A 722 4.84 15.18 16.37
CA GLN A 722 3.94 15.42 15.24
C GLN A 722 2.70 14.53 15.33
N SER A 723 2.87 13.23 15.62
CA SER A 723 1.74 12.29 15.69
C SER A 723 0.77 12.62 16.83
N LEU A 724 1.27 13.08 17.99
CA LEU A 724 0.44 13.62 19.08
C LEU A 724 -0.39 14.82 18.62
N LEU A 725 0.22 15.80 17.93
CA LEU A 725 -0.47 17.00 17.45
C LEU A 725 -1.48 16.69 16.33
N GLY A 726 -1.17 15.75 15.44
CA GLY A 726 -2.09 15.24 14.43
C GLY A 726 -3.32 14.59 15.07
N ALA A 727 -3.12 13.64 15.99
CA ALA A 727 -4.18 12.87 16.64
C ALA A 727 -4.86 13.56 17.85
N TRP A 728 -4.49 14.81 18.18
CA TRP A 728 -4.92 15.51 19.40
C TRP A 728 -6.45 15.61 19.54
N PRO A 729 -7.08 15.02 20.57
CA PRO A 729 -8.53 15.08 20.75
C PRO A 729 -9.03 16.53 20.91
N PHE A 730 -10.18 16.85 20.34
CA PHE A 730 -10.74 18.21 20.38
C PHE A 730 -11.12 18.65 21.79
N GLU A 731 -11.51 17.68 22.62
CA GLU A 731 -11.82 17.81 24.04
C GLU A 731 -10.63 18.35 24.84
N LEU A 732 -9.39 18.05 24.41
CA LEU A 732 -8.16 18.52 25.06
C LEU A 732 -7.74 19.95 24.64
N LEU A 733 -8.44 20.60 23.69
CA LEU A 733 -8.10 21.96 23.26
C LEU A 733 -8.32 23.02 24.36
N GLY A 734 -9.13 22.70 25.38
CA GLY A 734 -9.29 23.51 26.59
C GLY A 734 -8.10 23.46 27.56
N GLY A 735 -7.08 22.63 27.31
CA GLY A 735 -5.89 22.49 28.18
C GLY A 735 -6.13 21.77 29.51
N LYS A 736 -7.32 21.18 29.70
CA LYS A 736 -7.66 20.25 30.79
C LYS A 736 -7.86 18.86 30.21
N GLY A 737 -7.33 17.84 30.88
CA GLY A 737 -7.47 16.45 30.46
C GLY A 737 -8.60 15.73 31.17
N GLU A 738 -9.66 15.35 30.45
CA GLU A 738 -10.55 14.30 30.95
C GLU A 738 -9.80 12.97 30.97
N ALA A 739 -9.82 12.28 32.12
CA ALA A 739 -9.04 11.05 32.33
C ALA A 739 -9.38 9.95 31.30
N ARG A 740 -10.63 9.85 30.83
CA ARG A 740 -11.05 8.92 29.78
C ARG A 740 -10.42 9.25 28.43
N VAL A 741 -10.43 10.53 28.05
CA VAL A 741 -9.86 11.03 26.78
C VAL A 741 -8.34 10.84 26.78
N LEU A 742 -7.65 11.19 27.87
CA LEU A 742 -6.21 10.96 28.03
C LEU A 742 -5.86 9.47 27.96
N THR A 743 -6.65 8.60 28.59
CA THR A 743 -6.42 7.14 28.57
C THR A 743 -6.58 6.59 27.15
N SER A 744 -7.65 6.97 26.44
CA SER A 744 -7.88 6.53 25.06
C SER A 744 -6.78 7.03 24.11
N LEU A 745 -6.38 8.30 24.21
CA LEU A 745 -5.26 8.84 23.44
C LEU A 745 -3.96 8.07 23.72
N ARG A 746 -3.64 7.84 25.00
CA ARG A 746 -2.41 7.14 25.41
C ARG A 746 -2.34 5.73 24.82
N THR A 747 -3.39 4.92 24.96
CA THR A 747 -3.40 3.55 24.42
C THR A 747 -3.22 3.51 22.90
N ARG A 748 -3.89 4.40 22.16
CA ARG A 748 -3.72 4.53 20.70
C ARG A 748 -2.28 4.93 20.33
N MET A 749 -1.74 5.91 21.03
CA MET A 749 -0.39 6.42 20.82
C MET A 749 0.71 5.42 21.22
N GLU A 750 0.50 4.59 22.25
CA GLU A 750 1.45 3.54 22.67
C GLU A 750 1.59 2.47 21.59
N ALA A 751 0.47 1.96 21.07
CA ALA A 751 0.46 0.99 19.98
C ALA A 751 1.07 1.56 18.68
N PHE A 752 0.70 2.80 18.32
CA PHE A 752 1.30 3.51 17.19
C PHE A 752 2.81 3.69 17.35
N LEU A 753 3.29 4.10 18.53
CA LEU A 753 4.70 4.40 18.76
C LEU A 753 5.56 3.14 18.59
N VAL A 754 5.14 2.00 19.14
CA VAL A 754 5.83 0.71 18.94
C VAL A 754 5.85 0.32 17.46
N LYS A 755 4.72 0.41 16.73
CA LYS A 755 4.68 0.15 15.28
C LYS A 755 5.62 1.08 14.51
N ALA A 756 5.57 2.40 14.77
CA ALA A 756 6.40 3.39 14.10
C ALA A 756 7.91 3.18 14.34
N LEU A 757 8.32 2.82 15.56
CA LEU A 757 9.71 2.51 15.89
C LEU A 757 10.19 1.22 15.22
N ARG A 758 9.36 0.18 15.19
CA ARG A 758 9.67 -1.09 14.51
C ARG A 758 9.70 -0.96 13.00
N GLU A 759 8.86 -0.09 12.42
CA GLU A 759 8.93 0.24 10.99
C GLU A 759 10.14 1.12 10.65
N ALA A 760 10.55 2.02 11.54
CA ALA A 760 11.80 2.78 11.36
C ALA A 760 13.03 1.88 11.25
N LYS A 761 13.01 0.66 11.82
CA LYS A 761 14.10 -0.34 11.72
C LYS A 761 15.47 0.28 12.08
N ARG A 762 15.48 1.21 13.05
CA ARG A 762 16.60 2.10 13.46
C ARG A 762 17.22 1.71 14.79
N LYS A 763 16.38 1.27 15.72
CA LYS A 763 16.68 1.03 17.15
C LYS A 763 16.07 -0.30 17.58
N THR A 764 14.76 -0.43 17.35
CA THR A 764 14.02 -1.69 17.39
C THR A 764 13.59 -2.13 15.97
N SER A 765 13.08 -3.35 15.83
CA SER A 765 12.50 -3.92 14.61
C SER A 765 11.52 -5.04 14.94
N TRP A 766 10.65 -5.43 14.00
CA TRP A 766 9.80 -6.62 14.17
C TRP A 766 10.59 -7.93 14.31
N VAL A 767 11.77 -8.03 13.69
CA VAL A 767 12.57 -9.27 13.70
C VAL A 767 13.37 -9.41 14.99
N ASN A 768 13.96 -8.31 15.46
CA ASN A 768 14.68 -8.19 16.73
C ASN A 768 14.16 -6.93 17.45
N PRO A 769 13.23 -7.06 18.41
CA PRO A 769 12.77 -5.95 19.23
C PRO A 769 13.85 -5.48 20.21
N ASP A 770 13.92 -4.17 20.42
CA ASP A 770 14.63 -3.55 21.54
C ASP A 770 13.58 -3.12 22.59
N GLU A 771 13.32 -4.02 23.55
CA GLU A 771 12.32 -3.80 24.59
C GLU A 771 12.70 -2.64 25.53
N ALA A 772 13.99 -2.35 25.72
CA ALA A 772 14.43 -1.24 26.56
C ALA A 772 14.15 0.11 25.87
N TYR A 773 14.43 0.22 24.58
CA TYR A 773 14.13 1.42 23.80
C TYR A 773 12.61 1.64 23.63
N GLU A 774 11.84 0.57 23.44
CA GLU A 774 10.37 0.63 23.41
C GLU A 774 9.78 1.01 24.78
N ALA A 775 10.36 0.51 25.89
CA ALA A 775 9.98 0.89 27.24
C ALA A 775 10.27 2.36 27.53
N ALA A 776 11.45 2.88 27.17
CA ALA A 776 11.80 4.30 27.34
C ALA A 776 10.90 5.22 26.49
N ALA A 777 10.65 4.85 25.23
CA ALA A 777 9.77 5.62 24.33
C ALA A 777 8.32 5.66 24.82
N THR A 778 7.76 4.53 25.27
CA THR A 778 6.41 4.50 25.85
C THR A 778 6.36 5.13 27.26
N GLY A 779 7.46 5.07 28.02
CA GLY A 779 7.66 5.76 29.29
C GLY A 779 7.56 7.29 29.12
N LEU A 780 8.25 7.85 28.12
CA LEU A 780 8.14 9.27 27.79
C LEU A 780 6.70 9.65 27.41
N LEU A 781 6.03 8.87 26.56
CA LEU A 781 4.64 9.09 26.17
C LEU A 781 3.69 9.09 27.39
N ARG A 782 3.88 8.16 28.33
CA ARG A 782 3.13 8.14 29.60
C ARG A 782 3.34 9.44 30.38
N LYS A 783 4.59 9.89 30.53
CA LYS A 783 4.95 11.10 31.29
C LYS A 783 4.36 12.38 30.69
N VAL A 784 4.37 12.54 29.37
CA VAL A 784 3.80 13.75 28.74
C VAL A 784 2.26 13.75 28.81
N LEU A 785 1.60 12.59 28.82
CA LEU A 785 0.15 12.45 28.95
C LEU A 785 -0.36 12.23 30.39
N GLU A 786 0.48 12.43 31.41
CA GLU A 786 0.00 12.48 32.81
C GLU A 786 -1.03 13.63 33.00
N PRO A 787 -2.10 13.43 33.79
CA PRO A 787 -3.03 14.51 34.14
C PRO A 787 -2.28 15.72 34.72
N ASP A 788 -2.66 16.92 34.29
CA ASP A 788 -2.00 18.18 34.65
C ASP A 788 -0.48 18.23 34.39
N SER A 789 0.04 17.42 33.45
CA SER A 789 1.44 17.56 33.01
C SER A 789 1.69 18.96 32.44
N ARG A 790 2.95 19.42 32.52
CA ARG A 790 3.33 20.69 31.92
C ARG A 790 3.22 20.66 30.38
N PHE A 791 3.31 19.47 29.76
CA PHE A 791 3.08 19.33 28.31
C PHE A 791 1.62 19.64 27.94
N LEU A 792 0.63 19.05 28.63
CA LEU A 792 -0.78 19.29 28.35
C LEU A 792 -1.16 20.78 28.44
N ARG A 793 -0.60 21.52 29.41
CA ARG A 793 -0.82 22.97 29.54
C ARG A 793 -0.08 23.78 28.49
N ASP A 794 1.24 23.60 28.37
CA ASP A 794 2.08 24.48 27.56
C ASP A 794 1.89 24.25 26.05
N PHE A 795 1.42 23.08 25.61
CA PHE A 795 1.14 22.80 24.19
C PHE A 795 -0.29 23.10 23.73
N ALA A 796 -1.27 23.21 24.64
CA ALA A 796 -2.66 23.45 24.26
C ALA A 796 -2.87 24.65 23.30
N PRO A 797 -2.18 25.80 23.44
CA PRO A 797 -2.32 26.91 22.49
C PRO A 797 -1.87 26.57 21.06
N PHE A 798 -0.73 25.86 20.92
CA PHE A 798 -0.21 25.47 19.61
C PHE A 798 -1.03 24.35 18.97
N ALA A 799 -1.42 23.34 19.76
CA ALA A 799 -2.34 22.29 19.32
C ALA A 799 -3.68 22.88 18.81
N ARG A 800 -4.17 23.94 19.46
CA ARG A 800 -5.40 24.64 19.04
C ARG A 800 -5.23 25.47 17.77
N ARG A 801 -4.10 26.19 17.60
CA ARG A 801 -3.77 26.88 16.34
C ARG A 801 -3.71 25.89 15.16
N LEU A 802 -3.04 24.74 15.34
CA LEU A 802 -3.03 23.66 14.35
C LEU A 802 -4.41 23.04 14.11
N ALA A 803 -5.24 22.90 15.16
CA ALA A 803 -6.60 22.35 15.02
C ALA A 803 -7.53 23.28 14.21
N SER A 804 -7.46 24.61 14.42
CA SER A 804 -8.25 25.58 13.64
C SER A 804 -7.81 25.64 12.17
N LEU A 805 -6.50 25.79 11.92
CA LEU A 805 -5.96 25.78 10.55
C LEU A 805 -6.20 24.42 9.85
N GLY A 806 -6.11 23.32 10.60
CA GLY A 806 -6.44 21.98 10.14
C GLY A 806 -7.92 21.82 9.78
N MET A 807 -8.84 22.41 10.54
CA MET A 807 -10.27 22.45 10.18
C MET A 807 -10.49 23.17 8.85
N HIS A 808 -9.89 24.34 8.64
CA HIS A 808 -9.99 25.06 7.36
C HIS A 808 -9.42 24.25 6.19
N ALA A 809 -8.23 23.67 6.34
CA ALA A 809 -7.64 22.79 5.33
C ALA A 809 -8.52 21.57 5.03
N SER A 810 -9.20 21.03 6.03
CA SER A 810 -10.08 19.85 5.91
C SER A 810 -11.42 20.17 5.25
N LEU A 811 -11.98 21.37 5.47
CA LEU A 811 -13.13 21.85 4.70
C LEU A 811 -12.73 22.07 3.23
N SER A 812 -11.59 22.72 2.95
CA SER A 812 -11.06 22.86 1.59
C SER A 812 -10.81 21.50 0.91
N ARG A 813 -10.22 20.52 1.62
CA ARG A 813 -10.07 19.14 1.14
C ARG A 813 -11.42 18.49 0.81
N THR A 814 -12.41 18.63 1.69
CA THR A 814 -13.76 18.06 1.49
C THR A 814 -14.42 18.63 0.23
N VAL A 815 -14.31 19.95 0.01
CA VAL A 815 -14.82 20.60 -1.20
C VAL A 815 -14.08 20.14 -2.45
N LEU A 816 -12.74 20.11 -2.45
CA LEU A 816 -11.94 19.61 -3.57
C LEU A 816 -12.31 18.17 -3.91
N LYS A 817 -12.31 17.27 -2.92
CA LYS A 817 -12.72 15.86 -3.07
C LYS A 817 -14.06 15.72 -3.80
N CYS A 818 -15.05 16.56 -3.45
CA CYS A 818 -16.39 16.46 -4.01
C CYS A 818 -16.59 17.19 -5.35
N THR A 819 -15.65 18.00 -5.83
CA THR A 819 -15.87 18.89 -6.99
C THR A 819 -14.87 18.73 -8.14
N LEU A 820 -13.67 18.20 -7.89
CA LEU A 820 -12.69 17.87 -8.92
C LEU A 820 -13.22 16.82 -9.93
N PRO A 821 -12.59 16.67 -11.11
CA PRO A 821 -12.87 15.59 -12.06
C PRO A 821 -12.62 14.22 -11.42
N GLY A 822 -13.54 13.27 -11.62
CA GLY A 822 -13.63 12.01 -10.86
C GLY A 822 -14.80 12.00 -9.87
N PHE A 823 -14.78 11.04 -8.95
CA PHE A 823 -15.80 10.89 -7.91
C PHE A 823 -15.20 10.78 -6.49
N PRO A 824 -15.83 11.41 -5.47
CA PRO A 824 -15.37 11.34 -4.09
C PRO A 824 -15.58 9.94 -3.50
N ASP A 825 -14.55 9.45 -2.80
CA ASP A 825 -14.70 8.34 -1.84
C ASP A 825 -14.81 8.85 -0.40
N VAL A 826 -15.63 8.16 0.39
CA VAL A 826 -15.83 8.44 1.81
C VAL A 826 -15.47 7.18 2.59
N TYR A 827 -14.24 7.13 3.12
CA TYR A 827 -13.86 6.08 4.05
C TYR A 827 -14.71 6.15 5.32
N GLN A 828 -15.05 5.00 5.91
CA GLN A 828 -16.00 4.95 7.02
C GLN A 828 -15.63 5.88 8.18
N GLY A 829 -16.59 6.71 8.59
CA GLY A 829 -16.41 7.67 9.66
C GLY A 829 -15.85 9.05 9.25
N THR A 830 -15.36 9.23 8.02
CA THR A 830 -14.70 10.48 7.56
C THR A 830 -15.66 11.63 7.20
N GLU A 831 -16.98 11.45 7.36
CA GLU A 831 -17.90 12.58 7.25
C GLU A 831 -17.86 13.53 8.46
N LEU A 832 -17.31 13.05 9.58
CA LEU A 832 -16.88 13.85 10.73
C LEU A 832 -15.35 13.93 10.75
N TRP A 833 -14.76 14.43 11.83
CA TRP A 833 -13.30 14.55 11.94
C TRP A 833 -12.60 13.19 12.10
N ASP A 834 -11.68 12.89 11.19
CA ASP A 834 -10.81 11.73 11.23
C ASP A 834 -9.42 12.09 11.75
N LEU A 835 -9.18 11.75 13.02
CA LEU A 835 -7.92 11.90 13.74
C LEU A 835 -7.20 10.56 13.94
N SER A 836 -7.36 9.62 13.01
CA SER A 836 -6.76 8.29 13.09
C SER A 836 -5.25 8.31 12.83
N LEU A 837 -4.57 7.30 13.37
CA LEU A 837 -3.19 6.93 13.04
C LEU A 837 -3.23 5.78 12.01
N VAL A 838 -2.07 5.20 11.67
CA VAL A 838 -2.00 4.02 10.79
C VAL A 838 -2.78 2.84 11.38
N ASP A 839 -3.19 1.91 10.51
CA ASP A 839 -3.68 0.57 10.87
C ASP A 839 -2.96 -0.02 12.10
N PRO A 840 -3.69 -0.57 13.09
CA PRO A 840 -5.16 -0.78 13.11
C PRO A 840 -5.99 0.45 13.58
N ASP A 841 -5.39 1.61 13.86
CA ASP A 841 -6.13 2.74 14.46
C ASP A 841 -7.12 3.40 13.47
N ASN A 842 -6.88 3.32 12.15
CA ASN A 842 -7.85 3.70 11.12
C ASN A 842 -8.94 2.63 10.89
N ARG A 843 -8.93 1.49 11.60
CA ARG A 843 -9.93 0.40 11.49
C ARG A 843 -10.84 0.29 12.72
N ARG A 844 -10.84 1.31 13.60
CA ARG A 844 -11.73 1.40 14.78
C ARG A 844 -13.21 1.44 14.38
N PRO A 845 -14.14 0.93 15.23
CA PRO A 845 -15.58 0.98 14.98
C PRO A 845 -16.13 2.39 14.77
N VAL A 846 -17.15 2.53 13.92
CA VAL A 846 -17.75 3.80 13.54
C VAL A 846 -19.14 3.94 14.17
N ASP A 847 -19.34 4.99 14.98
CA ASP A 847 -20.65 5.36 15.50
C ASP A 847 -21.49 6.03 14.38
N TYR A 848 -22.27 5.22 13.66
CA TYR A 848 -23.23 5.66 12.66
C TYR A 848 -24.47 6.35 13.25
N ASP A 849 -24.72 6.13 14.54
CA ASP A 849 -25.94 6.52 15.23
C ASP A 849 -25.89 8.02 15.60
N ILE A 850 -24.73 8.50 16.07
CA ILE A 850 -24.37 9.92 16.16
C ILE A 850 -24.42 10.59 14.78
N ARG A 851 -23.87 9.93 13.74
CA ARG A 851 -23.81 10.47 12.38
C ARG A 851 -25.18 10.64 11.75
N ALA A 852 -26.08 9.68 11.94
CA ALA A 852 -27.47 9.76 11.50
C ALA A 852 -28.22 10.85 12.30
N ARG A 853 -28.03 10.95 13.62
CA ARG A 853 -28.58 12.03 14.44
C ARG A 853 -28.11 13.41 13.98
N ALA A 854 -26.84 13.58 13.62
CA ALA A 854 -26.29 14.82 13.10
C ALA A 854 -26.91 15.20 11.74
N LEU A 855 -26.92 14.28 10.77
CA LEU A 855 -27.51 14.46 9.44
C LEU A 855 -29.05 14.64 9.46
N ASN A 856 -29.70 14.34 10.59
CA ASN A 856 -31.12 14.59 10.83
C ASN A 856 -31.43 16.00 11.36
N ARG A 857 -30.44 16.74 11.90
CA ARG A 857 -30.64 18.11 12.37
C ARG A 857 -30.70 19.12 11.21
N ARG A 858 -31.29 20.27 11.49
CA ARG A 858 -31.22 21.48 10.66
C ARG A 858 -30.79 22.61 11.59
N GLU A 859 -29.59 23.11 11.36
CA GLU A 859 -28.90 24.13 12.15
C GLU A 859 -28.28 25.11 11.15
N ASP A 860 -28.06 26.37 11.55
CA ASP A 860 -27.47 27.35 10.62
C ASP A 860 -25.98 27.04 10.38
N VAL A 861 -25.46 27.40 9.20
CA VAL A 861 -24.05 27.16 8.86
C VAL A 861 -23.10 27.93 9.78
N ASN A 862 -23.51 29.09 10.29
CA ASN A 862 -22.73 29.85 11.27
C ASN A 862 -22.72 29.15 12.65
N ASP A 863 -23.84 28.54 13.06
CA ASP A 863 -23.90 27.75 14.31
C ASP A 863 -23.01 26.50 14.20
N LEU A 864 -23.07 25.79 13.06
CA LEU A 864 -22.23 24.64 12.76
C LEU A 864 -20.74 24.99 12.69
N LEU A 865 -20.40 26.17 12.17
CA LEU A 865 -19.02 26.68 12.18
C LEU A 865 -18.58 27.13 13.58
N ALA A 866 -19.47 27.69 14.41
CA ALA A 866 -19.16 28.02 15.80
C ALA A 866 -18.95 26.75 16.65
N SER A 867 -19.70 25.67 16.38
CA SER A 867 -19.54 24.36 17.02
C SER A 867 -18.58 23.41 16.27
N TRP A 868 -17.71 23.94 15.40
CA TRP A 868 -16.89 23.13 14.49
C TRP A 868 -16.16 21.91 15.08
N PRO A 869 -15.70 21.86 16.36
CA PRO A 869 -14.98 20.70 16.89
C PRO A 869 -15.79 19.39 16.92
N ASP A 870 -17.13 19.45 16.80
CA ASP A 870 -17.99 18.26 16.73
C ASP A 870 -18.07 17.62 15.31
N GLY A 871 -17.54 18.30 14.29
CA GLY A 871 -17.46 17.79 12.92
C GLY A 871 -18.74 17.92 12.08
N ARG A 872 -19.86 18.38 12.66
CA ARG A 872 -21.14 18.51 11.93
C ARG A 872 -21.05 19.46 10.73
N ILE A 873 -20.19 20.48 10.81
CA ILE A 873 -19.90 21.37 9.66
C ILE A 873 -19.28 20.62 8.47
N LYS A 874 -18.38 19.64 8.71
CA LYS A 874 -17.80 18.80 7.66
C LYS A 874 -18.87 17.92 7.02
N GLN A 875 -19.72 17.29 7.84
CA GLN A 875 -20.82 16.46 7.37
C GLN A 875 -21.83 17.28 6.54
N HIS A 876 -22.13 18.53 6.95
CA HIS A 876 -23.00 19.43 6.19
C HIS A 876 -22.41 19.84 4.84
N VAL A 877 -21.12 20.20 4.79
CA VAL A 877 -20.41 20.51 3.54
C VAL A 877 -20.43 19.32 2.59
N LEU A 878 -20.03 18.14 3.06
CA LEU A 878 -20.04 16.89 2.29
C LEU A 878 -21.45 16.59 1.76
N ALA A 879 -22.43 16.48 2.65
CA ALA A 879 -23.80 16.11 2.29
C ALA A 879 -24.47 17.12 1.34
N SER A 880 -24.13 18.41 1.44
CA SER A 880 -24.71 19.43 0.56
C SER A 880 -24.15 19.36 -0.85
N ILE A 881 -22.84 19.12 -1.02
CA ILE A 881 -22.25 18.92 -2.36
C ILE A 881 -22.67 17.56 -2.94
N LEU A 882 -22.74 16.49 -2.14
CA LEU A 882 -23.26 15.19 -2.60
C LEU A 882 -24.73 15.29 -3.07
N ARG A 883 -25.56 16.09 -2.41
CA ARG A 883 -26.93 16.40 -2.86
C ARG A 883 -26.99 17.17 -4.18
N ASP A 884 -25.98 17.97 -4.52
CA ASP A 884 -25.90 18.65 -5.82
C ASP A 884 -25.37 17.71 -6.93
N ARG A 885 -24.31 16.93 -6.64
CA ARG A 885 -23.84 15.82 -7.49
C ARG A 885 -24.98 14.84 -7.83
N ALA A 886 -25.89 14.61 -6.89
CA ALA A 886 -27.05 13.75 -7.10
C ALA A 886 -28.12 14.34 -8.04
N ARG A 887 -28.21 15.68 -8.15
CA ARG A 887 -29.15 16.39 -9.03
C ARG A 887 -28.64 16.55 -10.45
N SER A 888 -27.34 16.79 -10.61
CA SER A 888 -26.71 17.04 -11.91
C SER A 888 -25.46 16.16 -12.14
N PRO A 889 -25.62 14.82 -12.24
CA PRO A 889 -24.49 13.90 -12.32
C PRO A 889 -23.54 14.18 -13.48
N ALA A 890 -24.07 14.51 -14.67
CA ALA A 890 -23.27 14.78 -15.86
C ALA A 890 -22.31 15.98 -15.71
N LEU A 891 -22.70 17.04 -14.99
CA LEU A 891 -21.79 18.18 -14.72
C LEU A 891 -20.54 17.75 -13.92
N TYR A 892 -20.70 16.78 -13.03
CA TYR A 892 -19.61 16.30 -12.20
C TYR A 892 -18.80 15.16 -12.83
N ALA A 893 -19.41 14.31 -13.64
CA ALA A 893 -18.74 13.22 -14.36
C ALA A 893 -18.04 13.72 -15.64
N GLU A 894 -18.72 14.51 -16.47
CA GLU A 894 -18.31 14.85 -17.84
C GLU A 894 -17.90 16.32 -18.00
N GLY A 895 -18.26 17.19 -17.05
CA GLY A 895 -18.01 18.63 -17.16
C GLY A 895 -16.53 19.03 -17.18
N ASP A 896 -16.25 20.13 -17.87
CA ASP A 896 -14.90 20.66 -18.10
C ASP A 896 -14.15 21.03 -16.79
N TYR A 897 -12.90 21.50 -16.94
CA TYR A 897 -12.12 22.06 -15.84
C TYR A 897 -11.27 23.24 -16.34
N HIS A 898 -11.62 24.44 -15.88
CA HIS A 898 -10.87 25.67 -16.16
C HIS A 898 -10.37 26.29 -14.85
N ALA A 899 -9.07 26.52 -14.73
CA ALA A 899 -8.51 27.27 -13.61
C ALA A 899 -9.05 28.71 -13.58
N LEU A 900 -9.35 29.22 -12.39
CA LEU A 900 -9.72 30.62 -12.16
C LEU A 900 -8.65 31.25 -11.28
N GLN A 901 -7.81 32.10 -11.89
CA GLN A 901 -6.77 32.81 -11.18
C GLN A 901 -7.41 33.87 -10.27
N ALA A 902 -7.07 33.85 -8.97
CA ALA A 902 -7.40 34.94 -8.06
C ALA A 902 -6.47 36.13 -8.32
N GLU A 903 -7.04 37.34 -8.33
CA GLU A 903 -6.32 38.60 -8.42
C GLU A 903 -6.10 39.20 -7.02
N GLY A 904 -5.04 40.01 -6.87
CA GLY A 904 -4.70 40.68 -5.63
C GLY A 904 -3.51 40.10 -4.87
N VAL A 905 -3.03 40.84 -3.86
CA VAL A 905 -1.77 40.57 -3.14
C VAL A 905 -1.78 39.22 -2.41
N LYS A 906 -2.92 38.83 -1.83
CA LYS A 906 -3.10 37.58 -1.08
C LYS A 906 -3.54 36.39 -1.97
N SER A 907 -3.39 36.49 -3.29
CA SER A 907 -3.92 35.48 -4.24
C SER A 907 -3.38 34.06 -3.99
N ARG A 908 -2.18 33.91 -3.38
CA ARG A 908 -1.62 32.60 -2.98
C ARG A 908 -2.50 31.81 -1.98
N HIS A 909 -3.39 32.49 -1.25
CA HIS A 909 -4.24 31.91 -0.21
C HIS A 909 -5.62 31.41 -0.72
N VAL A 910 -5.88 31.54 -2.03
CA VAL A 910 -7.14 31.11 -2.68
C VAL A 910 -6.81 30.19 -3.85
N LEU A 911 -7.66 29.19 -4.08
CA LEU A 911 -7.60 28.27 -5.20
C LEU A 911 -9.02 28.16 -5.79
N GLY A 912 -9.17 28.37 -7.10
CA GLY A 912 -10.48 28.34 -7.73
C GLY A 912 -10.50 27.80 -9.15
N PHE A 913 -11.65 27.26 -9.56
CA PHE A 913 -11.85 26.71 -10.89
C PHE A 913 -13.34 26.71 -11.28
N ARG A 914 -13.61 26.71 -12.58
CA ARG A 914 -14.94 26.46 -13.16
C ARG A 914 -15.01 25.03 -13.68
N ARG A 915 -16.21 24.44 -13.61
CA ARG A 915 -16.63 23.28 -14.40
C ARG A 915 -17.94 23.60 -15.14
N SER A 916 -18.07 23.15 -16.39
CA SER A 916 -19.23 23.42 -17.25
C SER A 916 -19.66 22.17 -18.02
N HIS A 917 -20.97 21.93 -18.13
CA HIS A 917 -21.53 20.85 -18.95
C HIS A 917 -22.99 21.14 -19.32
N GLY A 918 -23.40 20.90 -20.57
CA GLY A 918 -24.82 20.96 -20.97
C GLY A 918 -25.54 22.28 -20.70
N GLY A 919 -24.81 23.40 -20.54
CA GLY A 919 -25.35 24.70 -20.14
C GLY A 919 -25.37 24.95 -18.63
N GLU A 920 -25.08 23.95 -17.80
CA GLU A 920 -24.80 24.14 -16.36
C GLU A 920 -23.37 24.62 -16.12
N GLN A 921 -23.16 25.38 -15.04
CA GLN A 921 -21.84 25.80 -14.58
C GLN A 921 -21.73 25.72 -13.06
N LEU A 922 -20.53 25.32 -12.61
CA LEU A 922 -20.09 25.30 -11.22
C LEU A 922 -18.81 26.15 -11.11
N VAL A 923 -18.74 27.05 -10.13
CA VAL A 923 -17.50 27.76 -9.74
C VAL A 923 -17.15 27.37 -8.32
N VAL A 924 -15.96 26.83 -8.13
CA VAL A 924 -15.44 26.37 -6.85
C VAL A 924 -14.38 27.33 -6.38
N VAL A 925 -14.45 27.72 -5.10
CA VAL A 925 -13.45 28.56 -4.43
C VAL A 925 -13.12 27.91 -3.09
N VAL A 926 -11.84 27.59 -2.87
CA VAL A 926 -11.35 27.08 -1.59
C VAL A 926 -10.16 27.90 -1.11
N SER A 927 -10.00 27.98 0.21
CA SER A 927 -8.86 28.66 0.84
C SER A 927 -7.71 27.70 1.12
N ARG A 928 -6.49 28.27 1.21
CA ARG A 928 -5.24 27.56 1.55
C ARG A 928 -4.29 28.49 2.30
N LEU A 929 -3.34 27.90 3.05
CA LEU A 929 -2.22 28.60 3.68
C LEU A 929 -2.63 29.76 4.62
N LEU A 930 -3.60 29.56 5.53
CA LEU A 930 -4.17 30.64 6.34
C LEU A 930 -3.37 31.01 7.60
N GLY A 931 -2.27 30.31 7.92
CA GLY A 931 -1.45 30.57 9.12
C GLY A 931 -0.91 32.01 9.23
N GLU A 932 -0.64 32.67 8.10
CA GLU A 932 -0.22 34.08 8.04
C GLU A 932 -1.38 35.09 8.11
N LEU A 933 -2.62 34.63 7.85
CA LEU A 933 -3.81 35.48 7.74
C LEU A 933 -4.72 35.46 8.97
N LEU A 934 -4.53 34.50 9.88
CA LEU A 934 -5.38 34.26 11.05
C LEU A 934 -4.57 34.10 12.33
N GLY A 935 -5.06 34.71 13.40
CA GLY A 935 -4.62 34.44 14.77
C GLY A 935 -5.05 33.05 15.26
N ALA A 936 -4.64 32.70 16.49
CA ALA A 936 -5.22 31.54 17.16
C ALA A 936 -6.71 31.79 17.43
N ASP A 937 -7.54 30.78 17.18
CA ASP A 937 -9.00 30.79 17.34
C ASP A 937 -9.77 31.82 16.48
N GLU A 938 -9.11 32.49 15.53
CA GLU A 938 -9.75 33.41 14.58
C GLU A 938 -10.38 32.65 13.39
N LEU A 939 -11.64 32.93 13.11
CA LEU A 939 -12.32 32.49 11.88
C LEU A 939 -12.13 33.55 10.78
N PRO A 940 -11.88 33.15 9.52
CA PRO A 940 -11.72 34.10 8.41
C PRO A 940 -13.01 34.89 8.16
N SER A 941 -12.86 36.19 7.98
CA SER A 941 -13.94 37.12 7.70
C SER A 941 -13.70 37.83 6.36
N ALA A 942 -14.66 38.64 5.90
CA ALA A 942 -14.47 39.50 4.73
C ALA A 942 -13.19 40.36 4.78
N ARG A 943 -12.68 40.68 5.99
CA ARG A 943 -11.43 41.43 6.20
C ARG A 943 -10.17 40.61 5.90
N SER A 944 -10.20 39.30 6.11
CA SER A 944 -9.10 38.38 5.81
C SER A 944 -8.78 38.40 4.30
N TRP A 945 -9.81 38.58 3.47
CA TRP A 945 -9.79 38.54 2.00
C TRP A 945 -9.82 39.92 1.30
N VAL A 946 -9.47 41.00 2.00
CA VAL A 946 -9.37 42.34 1.41
C VAL A 946 -8.44 42.34 0.20
N ASP A 947 -8.82 43.11 -0.82
CA ASP A 947 -8.18 43.23 -2.14
C ASP A 947 -8.09 41.93 -2.96
N LEU A 948 -8.87 40.89 -2.61
CA LEU A 948 -9.00 39.68 -3.42
C LEU A 948 -10.29 39.63 -4.22
N ALA A 949 -10.13 39.33 -5.51
CA ALA A 949 -11.23 39.07 -6.42
C ALA A 949 -10.92 37.87 -7.33
N LEU A 950 -11.97 37.25 -7.90
CA LEU A 950 -11.85 36.10 -8.80
C LEU A 950 -12.91 36.18 -9.93
N PRO A 951 -12.55 35.90 -11.20
CA PRO A 951 -13.48 36.02 -12.32
C PRO A 951 -14.75 35.17 -12.17
N LEU A 952 -15.93 35.81 -12.20
CA LEU A 952 -17.23 35.17 -12.09
C LEU A 952 -18.12 35.57 -13.28
N PRO A 953 -18.56 34.63 -14.13
CA PRO A 953 -19.41 34.95 -15.28
C PRO A 953 -20.73 35.63 -14.87
N SER A 954 -21.29 36.43 -15.77
CA SER A 954 -22.50 37.21 -15.49
C SER A 954 -23.72 36.31 -15.25
N GLY A 955 -24.50 36.65 -14.22
CA GLY A 955 -25.70 35.90 -13.84
C GLY A 955 -25.89 35.78 -12.33
N THR A 956 -26.93 35.05 -11.94
CA THR A 956 -27.22 34.71 -10.54
C THR A 956 -26.55 33.39 -10.18
N TRP A 957 -25.86 33.36 -9.04
CA TRP A 957 -25.13 32.20 -8.55
C TRP A 957 -25.63 31.83 -7.16
N HIS A 958 -25.84 30.54 -6.91
CA HIS A 958 -26.27 30.02 -5.60
C HIS A 958 -25.15 29.17 -5.00
N ASP A 959 -24.72 29.48 -3.77
CA ASP A 959 -23.81 28.62 -3.04
C ASP A 959 -24.54 27.35 -2.56
N VAL A 960 -24.07 26.21 -3.03
CA VAL A 960 -24.59 24.87 -2.70
C VAL A 960 -24.49 24.56 -1.21
N ILE A 961 -23.55 25.18 -0.49
CA ILE A 961 -23.27 24.89 0.93
C ILE A 961 -24.12 25.77 1.87
N THR A 962 -24.13 27.09 1.66
CA THR A 962 -24.83 28.06 2.54
C THR A 962 -26.23 28.45 2.04
N GLY A 963 -26.58 28.16 0.79
CA GLY A 963 -27.81 28.66 0.15
C GLY A 963 -27.80 30.15 -0.17
N ARG A 964 -26.70 30.88 0.12
CA ARG A 964 -26.57 32.30 -0.23
C ARG A 964 -26.60 32.48 -1.75
N THR A 965 -27.12 33.63 -2.17
CA THR A 965 -27.17 34.02 -3.59
C THR A 965 -26.25 35.20 -3.83
N LEU A 966 -25.44 35.11 -4.89
CA LEU A 966 -24.50 36.11 -5.36
C LEU A 966 -24.87 36.53 -6.79
N VAL A 967 -24.45 37.72 -7.20
CA VAL A 967 -24.69 38.25 -8.56
C VAL A 967 -23.36 38.55 -9.22
N GLY A 968 -23.03 37.80 -10.27
CA GLY A 968 -21.91 38.12 -11.15
C GLY A 968 -22.34 39.17 -12.17
N ASP A 969 -21.55 40.23 -12.32
CA ASP A 969 -21.72 41.24 -13.38
C ASP A 969 -20.92 40.90 -14.66
N GLY A 970 -20.16 39.79 -14.64
CA GLY A 970 -19.26 39.36 -15.71
C GLY A 970 -17.80 39.79 -15.51
N LYS A 971 -17.45 40.42 -14.39
CA LYS A 971 -16.08 40.76 -13.99
C LYS A 971 -15.59 39.83 -12.87
N ALA A 972 -14.82 40.35 -11.92
CA ALA A 972 -14.34 39.61 -10.76
C ALA A 972 -15.21 39.88 -9.53
N ILE A 973 -15.68 38.82 -8.86
CA ILE A 973 -16.40 38.93 -7.57
C ILE A 973 -15.40 39.03 -6.42
N SER A 974 -15.74 39.75 -5.35
CA SER A 974 -14.91 39.77 -4.14
C SER A 974 -14.87 38.40 -3.47
N ILE A 975 -13.66 37.92 -3.14
CA ILE A 975 -13.48 36.75 -2.27
C ILE A 975 -14.01 37.06 -0.86
N GLY A 976 -13.92 38.32 -0.41
CA GLY A 976 -14.46 38.76 0.88
C GLY A 976 -15.98 38.62 1.00
N GLU A 977 -16.71 38.76 -0.10
CA GLU A 977 -18.16 38.50 -0.16
C GLU A 977 -18.47 37.01 -0.34
N THR A 978 -17.72 36.35 -1.22
CA THR A 978 -17.89 34.92 -1.56
C THR A 978 -17.65 34.04 -0.34
N LEU A 979 -16.56 34.28 0.41
CA LEU A 979 -16.14 33.54 1.59
C LEU A 979 -16.56 34.22 2.91
N ALA A 980 -17.61 35.06 2.89
CA ALA A 980 -18.09 35.78 4.08
C ALA A 980 -18.76 34.91 5.16
N THR A 981 -18.98 33.61 4.89
CA THR A 981 -19.70 32.68 5.78
C THR A 981 -18.88 31.40 6.04
N LEU A 982 -18.14 30.93 5.04
CA LEU A 982 -17.27 29.77 5.14
C LEU A 982 -15.94 30.04 4.42
N PRO A 983 -14.85 29.37 4.83
CA PRO A 983 -13.54 29.42 4.15
C PRO A 983 -13.53 28.74 2.76
N VAL A 984 -14.70 28.33 2.25
CA VAL A 984 -14.95 27.63 0.99
C VAL A 984 -16.31 28.04 0.43
N ALA A 985 -16.49 27.98 -0.89
CA ALA A 985 -17.78 28.17 -1.56
C ALA A 985 -17.90 27.28 -2.81
N VAL A 986 -19.12 26.82 -3.11
CA VAL A 986 -19.42 26.01 -4.30
C VAL A 986 -20.63 26.62 -5.01
N LEU A 987 -20.35 27.51 -5.96
CA LEU A 987 -21.35 28.34 -6.63
C LEU A 987 -21.92 27.62 -7.86
N ARG A 988 -23.20 27.32 -7.88
CA ARG A 988 -23.95 26.82 -9.04
C ARG A 988 -24.65 27.98 -9.75
N ALA A 989 -24.51 28.07 -11.07
CA ALA A 989 -25.23 29.06 -11.88
C ALA A 989 -26.75 28.77 -11.85
N ALA A 990 -27.56 29.80 -11.65
CA ALA A 990 -29.01 29.71 -11.78
C ALA A 990 -29.37 29.44 -13.24
N GLN A 991 -30.06 28.32 -13.52
CA GLN A 991 -30.59 28.06 -14.86
C GLN A 991 -31.63 29.14 -15.20
N GLY A 992 -31.29 30.02 -16.15
CA GLY A 992 -32.22 31.02 -16.65
C GLY A 992 -33.45 30.33 -17.24
N ARG A 993 -34.64 30.67 -16.74
CA ARG A 993 -35.90 30.17 -17.32
C ARG A 993 -36.00 30.62 -18.77
N SER A 994 -35.73 29.70 -19.70
CA SER A 994 -35.98 29.90 -21.13
C SER A 994 -37.43 30.34 -21.32
N ALA A 995 -37.63 31.56 -21.82
CA ALA A 995 -38.94 32.16 -22.04
C ALA A 995 -39.60 31.60 -23.33
N SER A 996 -39.64 30.27 -23.45
CA SER A 996 -40.04 29.54 -24.66
C SER A 996 -41.13 28.50 -24.33
N ARG A 997 -42.35 29.01 -24.05
CA ARG A 997 -43.65 28.31 -24.17
C ARG A 997 -44.83 29.26 -23.87
N ARG A 998 -44.93 30.35 -24.64
CA ARG A 998 -46.10 31.25 -24.67
C ARG A 998 -46.30 31.89 -26.06
N SER A 999 -46.46 31.07 -27.08
CA SER A 999 -47.03 31.47 -28.38
C SER A 999 -47.40 30.23 -29.18
N LEU A 1000 -48.69 30.12 -29.52
CA LEU A 1000 -49.31 29.07 -30.34
C LEU A 1000 -49.17 27.64 -29.75
#